data_AF-V8CU00-F1
#
_entry.id   AF-V8CU00-F1
#
_cell.length_a   1.000
_cell.length_b   1.000
_cell.length_c   1.000
_cell.angle_alpha   90.00
_cell.angle_beta   90.00
_cell.angle_gamma   90.00
#
_symmetry.space_group_name_H-M   'P 1'
#
loop_
_entity.id
_entity.type
_entity.pdbx_description
1 polymer ?
#
loop_
_entity_poly.entity_id
_entity_poly.type
_entity_poly.pdbx_seq_one_letter_code
_entity_poly.pdbx_strand_id
1 'polypeptide(L)'
;MNGRSMRALTILVSVLALVFGPLAVSAVATPADDTSQTDDTSQTGEFLRISLESIDPSTVTTSSPGVVTAGGTLTNVGDRPVRNIAMRLQRGAAITTSAGLGDSLSADANSFETVGDFTDVSQQLGPGRSIPFSLRIDLSVNASGAPSFQIDKPGIYPVLVNVNGTPDFGNPARLDDARVLLPVVGLPPNPLRAQSQADDNASGDPVAAPIGADGSVAPDISQPVGMTMLWPIAAPASLAPGVTGGGDETVRLMDNGLEQSLAAGGRLDRLVATMEQTRTRDLESPLARSLCLAVDPDLLISVQAMTSSYLVTTDPADPTGPAREGTGSEVAAAWLARLQALATGMCVVATSFAHVDTTALTQVADSDLSDTALRAPADIVDRILNVKSVRGLAIPASGVLDTAGAGLIRDKGAVGTVVAASSVRNLTPTSTNGEYPLGEDLAVQTYDPAVASGLSALGPGPRSAQVTPTAQRAGWLAGTEQVRRQNAVAAMMFSALAPSTLADDSRTAETGTQSSDAQAVADPIAERIGRGAVLMPPPTWSASEDDTRAVLSAMSLLLGSDLAIPRPLAGIATDLTATSGAPAGAELVAPPGTAITGPDPRVIASVRADLQQTRDLQDSMTRRADVPITPGAYLAPLREDMLRAMASVAPQDEQAAARSASMRTSAVATTLMNIRNGVGILDPGGRFTLASERSPLLLVIRNDLPVAMRTRLNVSAPSGMTVGDMGVLEIPPRGTRQIQVPTRADRSRSITVEIGLVTTGGVPLGDSINLSVHSNAYGKPLFIITICAGALLVFLSGRRLWHRFRGEPDPADLDRPEPDERDRLMADSRALHSPPEREHHLGRHHPDHDNGGDRP
;
A
#
# COMPACT_ATOMS: atom_id res chain seq x y z
N MET A 1 -34.07 7.91 -42.72
CA MET A 1 -34.29 9.03 -43.66
C MET A 1 -33.37 10.16 -43.22
N ASN A 2 -32.14 10.15 -43.76
CA ASN A 2 -31.62 11.16 -44.70
C ASN A 2 -31.43 12.51 -44.00
N GLY A 3 -30.23 13.04 -43.74
CA GLY A 3 -28.89 12.64 -44.14
C GLY A 3 -27.98 13.88 -44.10
N ARG A 4 -26.73 13.63 -43.72
CA ARG A 4 -25.50 14.21 -44.29
C ARG A 4 -25.32 15.75 -44.36
N SER A 5 -24.19 16.12 -43.73
CA SER A 5 -23.07 16.88 -44.32
C SER A 5 -23.23 18.42 -44.35
N MET A 6 -22.20 19.26 -44.37
CA MET A 6 -20.76 19.08 -44.57
C MET A 6 -20.03 20.34 -44.05
N ARG A 7 -18.73 20.18 -43.81
CA ARG A 7 -17.70 21.17 -43.47
C ARG A 7 -17.60 22.34 -44.47
N ALA A 8 -17.17 23.52 -44.00
CA ALA A 8 -16.17 24.42 -44.62
C ALA A 8 -15.98 25.64 -43.68
N LEU A 9 -14.84 25.91 -43.03
CA LEU A 9 -13.50 26.28 -43.50
C LEU A 9 -13.34 27.79 -43.85
N THR A 10 -12.28 28.37 -43.28
CA THR A 10 -11.37 29.44 -43.78
C THR A 10 -11.59 30.95 -43.48
N ILE A 11 -10.67 31.47 -42.63
CA ILE A 11 -9.69 32.58 -42.85
C ILE A 11 -10.18 34.05 -42.89
N LEU A 12 -9.62 34.91 -42.01
CA LEU A 12 -8.75 36.04 -42.41
C LEU A 12 -7.94 36.64 -41.24
N VAL A 13 -6.67 36.95 -41.55
CA VAL A 13 -5.58 37.50 -40.74
C VAL A 13 -5.53 39.05 -40.89
N SER A 14 -4.88 39.74 -39.94
CA SER A 14 -4.03 40.97 -40.08
C SER A 14 -4.50 42.16 -39.21
N VAL A 15 -3.69 43.05 -38.60
CA VAL A 15 -2.26 43.20 -38.22
C VAL A 15 -2.14 44.59 -37.52
N LEU A 16 -1.16 44.73 -36.61
CA LEU A 16 -0.36 45.93 -36.27
C LEU A 16 -0.52 46.67 -34.92
N ALA A 17 0.64 46.75 -34.26
CA ALA A 17 1.09 47.41 -33.04
C ALA A 17 1.02 48.95 -33.00
N LEU A 18 1.05 49.55 -31.80
CA LEU A 18 2.20 50.36 -31.29
C LEU A 18 1.99 50.93 -29.85
N VAL A 19 3.12 51.04 -29.12
CA VAL A 19 3.54 51.91 -27.97
C VAL A 19 3.05 51.64 -26.53
N PHE A 20 3.94 51.11 -25.67
CA PHE A 20 4.63 51.78 -24.53
C PHE A 20 5.16 50.72 -23.54
N GLY A 21 6.37 50.93 -23.02
CA GLY A 21 6.84 50.37 -21.75
C GLY A 21 7.61 51.45 -20.97
N PRO A 22 8.18 51.18 -19.79
CA PRO A 22 7.81 50.17 -18.78
C PRO A 22 7.63 50.80 -17.38
N LEU A 23 6.87 50.19 -16.47
CA LEU A 23 7.00 50.40 -15.01
C LEU A 23 6.54 49.13 -14.28
N ALA A 24 7.39 48.68 -13.36
CA ALA A 24 7.34 47.39 -12.69
C ALA A 24 6.13 47.23 -11.75
N VAL A 25 5.49 46.07 -11.80
CA VAL A 25 4.63 45.53 -10.73
C VAL A 25 4.83 44.02 -10.66
N SER A 26 5.04 43.51 -9.44
CA SER A 26 5.19 42.11 -9.08
C SER A 26 4.02 41.25 -9.59
N ALA A 27 4.32 40.22 -10.37
CA ALA A 27 3.34 39.23 -10.81
C ALA A 27 3.35 38.02 -9.87
N VAL A 28 2.29 37.92 -9.06
CA VAL A 28 1.80 36.66 -8.48
C VAL A 28 1.26 35.84 -9.65
N ALA A 29 1.79 34.63 -9.84
CA ALA A 29 1.30 33.70 -10.84
C ALA A 29 -0.10 33.22 -10.46
N THR A 30 -1.08 33.58 -11.29
CA THR A 30 -2.42 32.99 -11.33
C THR A 30 -2.33 31.55 -11.85
N PRO A 31 -2.97 30.56 -11.22
CA PRO A 31 -3.18 29.25 -11.84
C PRO A 31 -4.20 29.37 -12.97
N ALA A 32 -3.96 28.59 -14.02
CA ALA A 32 -4.74 28.49 -15.23
C ALA A 32 -6.13 27.88 -14.98
N ASP A 33 -7.11 28.36 -15.76
CA ASP A 33 -8.45 27.80 -15.88
C ASP A 33 -8.39 26.30 -16.19
N ASP A 34 -8.90 25.49 -15.25
CA ASP A 34 -9.41 24.16 -15.54
C ASP A 34 -10.93 24.27 -15.59
N THR A 35 -11.50 23.91 -16.73
CA THR A 35 -12.94 23.97 -17.00
C THR A 35 -13.67 22.98 -16.10
N SER A 36 -14.06 23.42 -14.92
CA SER A 36 -15.05 22.73 -14.09
C SER A 36 -16.39 22.73 -14.82
N GLN A 37 -16.87 21.53 -15.14
CA GLN A 37 -18.29 21.28 -15.35
C GLN A 37 -19.05 21.89 -14.18
N THR A 38 -19.85 22.92 -14.49
CA THR A 38 -20.87 23.46 -13.59
C THR A 38 -21.90 22.37 -13.35
N ASP A 39 -21.74 21.63 -12.26
CA ASP A 39 -22.87 21.02 -11.57
C ASP A 39 -23.74 22.18 -11.04
N ASP A 40 -24.86 22.39 -11.71
CA ASP A 40 -25.93 23.29 -11.32
C ASP A 40 -26.56 22.77 -10.02
N THR A 41 -25.90 23.07 -8.89
CA THR A 41 -26.47 23.01 -7.54
C THR A 41 -26.94 24.41 -7.16
N SER A 42 -28.07 24.81 -7.75
CA SER A 42 -28.86 25.92 -7.24
C SER A 42 -29.35 25.60 -5.81
N GLN A 43 -28.61 26.12 -4.83
CA GLN A 43 -29.03 26.54 -3.48
C GLN A 43 -30.10 25.69 -2.76
N THR A 44 -29.67 24.74 -1.93
CA THR A 44 -30.38 24.48 -0.67
C THR A 44 -30.00 25.58 0.31
N GLY A 45 -30.98 26.39 0.73
CA GLY A 45 -30.79 27.57 1.58
C GLY A 45 -30.39 27.23 3.01
N GLU A 46 -29.14 26.84 3.24
CA GLU A 46 -28.56 26.77 4.57
C GLU A 46 -28.29 28.19 5.09
N PHE A 47 -28.96 28.58 6.16
CA PHE A 47 -28.87 29.94 6.70
C PHE A 47 -27.99 30.03 7.93
N LEU A 48 -28.06 29.04 8.82
CA LEU A 48 -27.27 29.00 10.05
C LEU A 48 -26.44 27.72 10.06
N ARG A 49 -25.30 27.77 10.76
CA ARG A 49 -24.46 26.61 11.04
C ARG A 49 -24.00 26.61 12.50
N ILE A 50 -24.27 25.52 13.19
CA ILE A 50 -23.84 25.24 14.55
C ILE A 50 -22.45 24.59 14.51
N SER A 51 -21.49 25.22 15.17
CA SER A 51 -20.20 24.61 15.51
C SER A 51 -20.21 24.29 17.00
N LEU A 52 -20.61 23.07 17.35
CA LEU A 52 -20.58 22.61 18.74
C LEU A 52 -19.13 22.37 19.16
N GLU A 53 -18.69 23.02 20.23
CA GLU A 53 -17.30 23.03 20.70
C GLU A 53 -17.13 22.35 22.05
N SER A 54 -18.22 22.12 22.81
CA SER A 54 -18.14 21.43 24.10
C SER A 54 -19.48 20.88 24.55
N ILE A 55 -19.42 19.77 25.27
CA ILE A 55 -20.47 19.29 26.16
C ILE A 55 -19.80 19.01 27.50
N ASP A 56 -20.28 19.66 28.57
CA ASP A 56 -19.71 19.61 29.91
C ASP A 56 -20.77 19.14 30.92
N PRO A 57 -20.51 18.06 31.69
CA PRO A 57 -19.34 17.20 31.59
C PRO A 57 -19.31 16.40 30.28
N SER A 58 -18.11 16.13 29.74
CA SER A 58 -17.91 15.26 28.58
C SER A 58 -18.15 13.78 28.90
N THR A 59 -18.09 13.41 30.18
CA THR A 59 -18.53 12.11 30.68
C THR A 59 -19.15 12.33 32.05
N VAL A 60 -20.39 11.90 32.22
CA VAL A 60 -21.08 12.03 33.51
C VAL A 60 -20.64 10.90 34.43
N THR A 61 -20.24 11.27 35.65
CA THR A 61 -19.87 10.37 36.74
C THR A 61 -20.66 10.74 37.99
N THR A 62 -20.55 9.95 39.05
CA THR A 62 -21.11 10.26 40.38
C THR A 62 -20.55 11.56 40.98
N SER A 63 -19.41 12.04 40.50
CA SER A 63 -18.76 13.29 40.96
C SER A 63 -19.05 14.50 40.07
N SER A 64 -19.76 14.31 38.96
CA SER A 64 -20.07 15.37 38.01
C SER A 64 -21.14 16.34 38.54
N PRO A 65 -21.27 17.54 37.98
CA PRO A 65 -22.44 18.37 38.22
C PRO A 65 -23.73 17.69 37.72
N GLY A 66 -24.86 17.95 38.38
CA GLY A 66 -26.20 17.49 37.95
C GLY A 66 -26.78 18.22 36.74
N VAL A 67 -25.96 18.97 36.01
CA VAL A 67 -26.33 19.83 34.88
C VAL A 67 -25.39 19.57 33.72
N VAL A 68 -25.93 19.58 32.50
CA VAL A 68 -25.15 19.51 31.25
C VAL A 68 -25.15 20.88 30.59
N THR A 69 -23.96 21.35 30.20
CA THR A 69 -23.76 22.60 29.46
C THR A 69 -23.23 22.28 28.07
N ALA A 70 -23.93 22.72 27.02
CA ALA A 70 -23.43 22.67 25.65
C ALA A 70 -22.98 24.07 25.21
N GLY A 71 -21.77 24.17 24.65
CA GLY A 71 -21.19 25.44 24.23
C GLY A 71 -20.59 25.37 22.83
N GLY A 72 -20.67 26.47 22.10
CA GLY A 72 -20.08 26.58 20.78
C GLY A 72 -20.40 27.89 20.08
N THR A 73 -20.26 27.89 18.76
CA THR A 73 -20.45 29.06 17.91
C THR A 73 -21.58 28.82 16.92
N LEU A 74 -22.45 29.82 16.77
CA LEU A 74 -23.48 29.86 15.73
C LEU A 74 -23.09 30.88 14.66
N THR A 75 -23.03 30.46 13.41
CA THR A 75 -22.65 31.32 12.27
C THR A 75 -23.77 31.41 11.26
N ASN A 76 -24.08 32.62 10.77
CA ASN A 76 -24.93 32.78 9.59
C ASN A 76 -24.09 32.57 8.33
N VAL A 77 -24.28 31.42 7.68
CA VAL A 77 -23.59 31.03 6.43
C VAL A 77 -24.41 31.38 5.18
N GLY A 78 -25.63 31.89 5.37
CA GLY A 78 -26.52 32.30 4.29
C GLY A 78 -26.20 33.70 3.73
N ASP A 79 -27.01 34.08 2.75
CA ASP A 79 -26.89 35.35 1.99
C ASP A 79 -27.67 36.52 2.62
N ARG A 80 -28.45 36.28 3.68
CA ARG A 80 -29.37 37.25 4.29
C ARG A 80 -29.44 37.17 5.81
N PRO A 81 -29.93 38.22 6.49
CA PRO A 81 -30.11 38.20 7.94
C PRO A 81 -31.13 37.14 8.39
N VAL A 82 -30.90 36.57 9.57
CA VAL A 82 -31.83 35.67 10.27
C VAL A 82 -32.26 36.32 11.58
N ARG A 83 -33.56 36.31 11.88
CA ARG A 83 -34.17 36.91 13.07
C ARG A 83 -34.73 35.86 14.02
N ASN A 84 -35.00 36.26 15.26
CA ASN A 84 -35.65 35.43 16.30
C ASN A 84 -34.94 34.08 16.48
N ILE A 85 -33.63 34.13 16.71
CA ILE A 85 -32.78 32.96 16.79
C ILE A 85 -32.86 32.40 18.20
N ALA A 86 -33.42 31.20 18.31
CA ALA A 86 -33.55 30.47 19.55
C ALA A 86 -32.99 29.07 19.41
N MET A 87 -32.31 28.59 20.46
CA MET A 87 -31.68 27.28 20.48
C MET A 87 -32.16 26.47 21.68
N ARG A 88 -32.14 25.14 21.57
CA ARG A 88 -32.50 24.24 22.67
C ARG A 88 -31.68 22.96 22.64
N LEU A 89 -31.67 22.28 23.79
CA LEU A 89 -31.13 20.93 23.94
C LEU A 89 -32.25 19.90 23.89
N GLN A 90 -31.98 18.77 23.24
CA GLN A 90 -32.85 17.62 23.19
C GLN A 90 -32.05 16.34 23.43
N ARG A 91 -32.72 15.28 23.89
CA ARG A 91 -32.13 13.98 24.15
C ARG A 91 -32.98 12.88 23.51
N GLY A 92 -32.32 11.95 22.81
CA GLY A 92 -32.91 10.70 22.30
C GLY A 92 -32.87 9.58 23.34
N ALA A 93 -33.55 8.47 23.08
CA ALA A 93 -33.51 7.29 23.96
C ALA A 93 -32.07 6.81 24.21
N ALA A 94 -31.84 6.15 25.36
CA ALA A 94 -30.55 5.51 25.64
C ALA A 94 -30.25 4.49 24.54
N ILE A 95 -29.01 4.49 24.04
CA ILE A 95 -28.58 3.52 23.03
C ILE A 95 -28.49 2.15 23.69
N THR A 96 -29.10 1.15 23.05
CA THR A 96 -29.15 -0.24 23.53
C THR A 96 -28.41 -1.22 22.62
N THR A 97 -27.97 -0.79 21.44
CA THR A 97 -27.23 -1.61 20.49
C THR A 97 -26.02 -0.87 19.93
N SER A 98 -24.97 -1.61 19.57
CA SER A 98 -23.76 -1.07 18.93
C SER A 98 -24.08 -0.28 17.65
N ALA A 99 -24.96 -0.82 16.79
CA ALA A 99 -25.40 -0.12 15.58
C ALA A 99 -26.10 1.22 15.89
N GLY A 100 -26.82 1.29 17.02
CA GLY A 100 -27.51 2.49 17.49
C GLY A 100 -26.59 3.69 17.74
N LEU A 101 -25.29 3.47 18.03
CA LEU A 101 -24.29 4.53 18.13
C LEU A 101 -24.23 5.37 16.85
N GLY A 102 -24.04 4.70 15.70
CA GLY A 102 -23.96 5.37 14.41
C GLY A 102 -25.33 5.84 13.90
N ASP A 103 -26.38 5.04 14.10
CA ASP A 103 -27.73 5.38 13.64
C ASP A 103 -28.24 6.66 14.30
N SER A 104 -27.97 6.86 15.59
CA SER A 104 -28.38 8.06 16.33
C SER A 104 -27.75 9.35 15.81
N LEU A 105 -26.52 9.29 15.27
CA LEU A 105 -25.84 10.45 14.69
C LEU A 105 -26.46 10.87 13.35
N SER A 106 -27.11 9.96 12.64
CA SER A 106 -27.83 10.23 11.38
C SER A 106 -29.36 10.24 11.53
N ALA A 107 -29.90 10.03 12.72
CA ALA A 107 -31.33 9.89 12.99
C ALA A 107 -32.20 11.12 12.61
N ASP A 108 -33.49 10.92 12.39
CA ASP A 108 -34.41 12.06 12.26
C ASP A 108 -34.49 12.81 13.60
N ALA A 109 -34.50 14.14 13.57
CA ALA A 109 -34.48 14.92 14.79
C ALA A 109 -35.74 14.81 15.65
N ASN A 110 -36.85 14.35 15.08
CA ASN A 110 -38.07 14.05 15.82
C ASN A 110 -37.93 12.80 16.72
N SER A 111 -36.88 11.99 16.54
CA SER A 111 -36.53 10.88 17.44
C SER A 111 -35.94 11.33 18.78
N PHE A 112 -35.64 12.64 18.94
CA PHE A 112 -35.15 13.22 20.18
C PHE A 112 -36.32 13.72 21.04
N GLU A 113 -37.00 12.76 21.66
CA GLU A 113 -38.29 12.93 22.35
C GLU A 113 -38.22 13.79 23.61
N THR A 114 -37.09 13.81 24.32
CA THR A 114 -36.93 14.67 25.49
C THR A 114 -36.44 16.04 25.05
N VAL A 115 -37.28 17.06 25.27
CA VAL A 115 -37.08 18.40 24.72
C VAL A 115 -36.93 19.41 25.85
N GLY A 116 -35.82 20.16 25.84
CA GLY A 116 -35.63 21.33 26.70
C GLY A 116 -36.29 22.59 26.16
N ASP A 117 -36.35 23.62 27.00
CA ASP A 117 -36.87 24.93 26.61
C ASP A 117 -35.98 25.64 25.59
N PHE A 118 -36.61 26.47 24.75
CA PHE A 118 -35.88 27.37 23.87
C PHE A 118 -35.24 28.50 24.68
N THR A 119 -33.95 28.74 24.43
CA THR A 119 -33.20 29.89 24.91
C THR A 119 -33.01 30.86 23.75
N ASP A 120 -33.43 32.12 23.92
CA ASP A 120 -33.19 33.17 22.94
C ASP A 120 -31.69 33.48 22.89
N VAL A 121 -31.07 33.29 21.73
CA VAL A 121 -29.62 33.49 21.53
C VAL A 121 -29.34 34.83 20.86
N SER A 122 -30.15 35.22 19.87
CA SER A 122 -30.03 36.54 19.23
C SER A 122 -31.33 36.98 18.56
N GLN A 123 -31.60 38.28 18.62
CA GLN A 123 -32.71 38.88 17.89
C GLN A 123 -32.45 38.94 16.38
N GLN A 124 -31.18 39.10 15.97
CA GLN A 124 -30.79 39.14 14.56
C GLN A 124 -29.32 38.76 14.39
N LEU A 125 -29.01 37.95 13.37
CA LEU A 125 -27.65 37.63 12.95
C LEU A 125 -27.49 37.90 11.45
N GLY A 126 -26.59 38.83 11.10
CA GLY A 126 -26.31 39.19 9.70
C GLY A 126 -25.42 38.15 8.99
N PRO A 127 -25.38 38.14 7.64
CA PRO A 127 -24.56 37.22 6.85
C PRO A 127 -23.08 37.23 7.26
N GLY A 128 -22.48 36.05 7.36
CA GLY A 128 -21.07 35.85 7.73
C GLY A 128 -20.72 36.21 9.18
N ARG A 129 -21.70 36.56 10.02
CA ARG A 129 -21.48 36.87 11.44
C ARG A 129 -21.62 35.61 12.29
N SER A 130 -20.81 35.53 13.33
CA SER A 130 -20.81 34.45 14.32
C SER A 130 -21.06 34.99 15.72
N ILE A 131 -21.77 34.22 16.55
CA ILE A 131 -22.00 34.51 17.97
C ILE A 131 -21.77 33.23 18.80
N PRO A 132 -21.21 33.34 20.02
CA PRO A 132 -21.13 32.20 20.92
C PRO A 132 -22.50 31.88 21.52
N PHE A 133 -22.73 30.62 21.89
CA PHE A 133 -23.89 30.18 22.66
C PHE A 133 -23.47 29.29 23.84
N SER A 134 -24.29 29.27 24.89
CA SER A 134 -24.17 28.34 26.02
C SER A 134 -25.57 27.93 26.48
N LEU A 135 -25.90 26.65 26.29
CA LEU A 135 -27.17 26.07 26.68
C LEU A 135 -26.97 25.18 27.90
N ARG A 136 -27.91 25.23 28.85
CA ARG A 136 -27.86 24.43 30.08
C ARG A 136 -29.16 23.66 30.24
N ILE A 137 -29.04 22.43 30.72
CA ILE A 137 -30.20 21.59 31.06
C ILE A 137 -29.83 20.64 32.20
N ASP A 138 -30.75 20.43 33.13
CA ASP A 138 -30.53 19.47 34.21
C ASP A 138 -30.47 18.06 33.67
N LEU A 139 -29.57 17.25 34.21
CA LEU A 139 -29.34 15.89 33.76
C LEU A 139 -30.53 14.98 34.10
N SER A 140 -31.00 15.07 35.34
CA SER A 140 -32.10 14.29 35.90
C SER A 140 -33.25 15.20 36.29
N VAL A 141 -34.41 14.62 36.59
CA VAL A 141 -35.55 15.37 37.12
C VAL A 141 -35.15 16.15 38.38
N ASN A 142 -35.67 17.37 38.48
CA ASN A 142 -35.39 18.32 39.55
C ASN A 142 -36.70 18.67 40.30
N ALA A 143 -36.56 19.30 41.47
CA ALA A 143 -37.71 19.70 42.29
C ALA A 143 -38.47 20.91 41.71
N SER A 144 -37.88 21.67 40.79
CA SER A 144 -38.54 22.84 40.18
C SER A 144 -39.56 22.45 39.10
N GLY A 145 -39.51 21.21 38.60
CA GLY A 145 -40.33 20.73 37.48
C GLY A 145 -39.90 21.32 36.13
N ALA A 146 -38.75 21.99 36.06
CA ALA A 146 -38.21 22.51 34.81
C ALA A 146 -37.78 21.35 33.88
N PRO A 147 -37.82 21.53 32.55
CA PRO A 147 -37.36 20.50 31.61
C PRO A 147 -35.93 20.06 31.93
N SER A 148 -35.72 18.75 31.90
CA SER A 148 -34.44 18.09 32.11
C SER A 148 -34.22 17.04 31.05
N PHE A 149 -33.02 16.48 30.96
CA PHE A 149 -32.76 15.30 30.14
C PHE A 149 -33.43 14.03 30.66
N GLN A 150 -33.95 14.02 31.90
CA GLN A 150 -34.62 12.87 32.49
C GLN A 150 -33.75 11.59 32.44
N ILE A 151 -32.44 11.74 32.65
CA ILE A 151 -31.50 10.62 32.73
C ILE A 151 -31.46 10.12 34.17
N ASP A 152 -31.81 8.85 34.36
CA ASP A 152 -31.97 8.19 35.65
C ASP A 152 -31.14 6.91 35.80
N LYS A 153 -30.48 6.46 34.73
CA LYS A 153 -29.53 5.34 34.73
C LYS A 153 -28.26 5.63 33.91
N PRO A 154 -27.14 4.93 34.19
CA PRO A 154 -25.97 4.91 33.31
C PRO A 154 -26.31 4.42 31.89
N GLY A 155 -25.56 4.89 30.89
CA GLY A 155 -25.73 4.55 29.49
C GLY A 155 -25.16 5.59 28.53
N ILE A 156 -25.32 5.37 27.22
CA ILE A 156 -24.97 6.36 26.20
C ILE A 156 -26.23 7.03 25.67
N TYR A 157 -26.27 8.36 25.69
CA TYR A 157 -27.44 9.15 25.31
C TYR A 157 -27.13 10.07 24.13
N PRO A 158 -27.89 9.99 23.02
CA PRO A 158 -27.80 10.95 21.93
C PRO A 158 -28.34 12.31 22.40
N VAL A 159 -27.55 13.37 22.20
CA VAL A 159 -27.91 14.75 22.48
C VAL A 159 -27.94 15.53 21.16
N LEU A 160 -28.97 16.36 21.00
CA LEU A 160 -29.17 17.22 19.84
C LEU A 160 -29.25 18.68 20.28
N VAL A 161 -28.44 19.52 19.66
CA VAL A 161 -28.53 20.98 19.72
C VAL A 161 -29.32 21.43 18.50
N ASN A 162 -30.49 22.02 18.72
CA ASN A 162 -31.37 22.48 17.64
C ASN A 162 -31.39 24.01 17.59
N VAL A 163 -31.26 24.61 16.39
CA VAL A 163 -31.47 26.05 16.18
C VAL A 163 -32.67 26.34 15.29
N ASN A 164 -33.53 27.23 15.76
CA ASN A 164 -34.64 27.78 15.00
C ASN A 164 -34.40 29.27 14.73
N GLY A 165 -34.94 29.77 13.62
CA GLY A 165 -34.93 31.19 13.28
C GLY A 165 -35.81 31.51 12.09
N THR A 166 -35.91 32.80 11.76
CA THR A 166 -36.66 33.31 10.60
C THR A 166 -35.70 34.06 9.67
N PRO A 167 -35.28 33.46 8.55
CA PRO A 167 -34.54 34.17 7.51
C PRO A 167 -35.38 35.32 6.95
N ASP A 168 -34.76 36.45 6.60
CA ASP A 168 -35.47 37.54 5.94
C ASP A 168 -36.15 37.04 4.64
N PHE A 169 -37.41 37.43 4.44
CA PHE A 169 -38.30 36.93 3.38
C PHE A 169 -38.61 35.42 3.45
N GLY A 170 -38.38 34.78 4.60
CA GLY A 170 -38.73 33.39 4.89
C GLY A 170 -39.72 33.25 6.05
N ASN A 171 -40.10 32.00 6.33
CA ASN A 171 -40.93 31.63 7.50
C ASN A 171 -40.03 31.14 8.65
N PRO A 172 -40.52 31.16 9.91
CA PRO A 172 -39.83 30.48 11.01
C PRO A 172 -39.62 29.00 10.69
N ALA A 173 -38.39 28.54 10.83
CA ALA A 173 -38.01 27.16 10.56
C ALA A 173 -36.88 26.71 11.49
N ARG A 174 -36.67 25.40 11.55
CA ARG A 174 -35.39 24.83 11.99
C ARG A 174 -34.36 25.09 10.90
N LEU A 175 -33.22 25.66 11.28
CA LEU A 175 -32.20 26.09 10.33
C LEU A 175 -30.93 25.24 10.36
N ASP A 176 -30.64 24.59 11.49
CA ASP A 176 -29.54 23.62 11.62
C ASP A 176 -29.66 22.77 12.89
N ASP A 177 -28.86 21.70 12.98
CA ASP A 177 -28.63 20.93 14.19
C ASP A 177 -27.24 20.31 14.32
N ALA A 178 -26.81 20.13 15.57
CA ALA A 178 -25.59 19.39 15.90
C ALA A 178 -25.91 18.24 16.85
N ARG A 179 -25.26 17.10 16.64
CA ARG A 179 -25.49 15.86 17.41
C ARG A 179 -24.22 15.39 18.08
N VAL A 180 -24.35 14.89 19.29
CA VAL A 180 -23.24 14.38 20.07
C VAL A 180 -23.71 13.28 21.01
N LEU A 181 -22.85 12.31 21.30
CA LEU A 181 -23.11 11.25 22.27
C LEU A 181 -22.63 11.66 23.67
N LEU A 182 -23.51 11.58 24.66
CA LEU A 182 -23.20 11.81 26.06
C LEU A 182 -23.06 10.46 26.80
N PRO A 183 -21.83 10.06 27.17
CA PRO A 183 -21.62 8.90 28.03
C PRO A 183 -21.93 9.25 29.49
N VAL A 184 -22.76 8.42 30.10
CA VAL A 184 -23.16 8.50 31.50
C VAL A 184 -22.67 7.23 32.19
N VAL A 185 -21.51 7.32 32.83
CA VAL A 185 -20.88 6.21 33.55
C VAL A 185 -21.54 6.02 34.92
N GLY A 186 -21.87 7.12 35.59
CA GLY A 186 -22.61 7.13 36.84
C GLY A 186 -23.38 8.43 36.95
N LEU A 187 -24.35 8.48 37.85
CA LEU A 187 -25.17 9.68 38.07
C LEU A 187 -24.78 10.39 39.36
N PRO A 188 -24.70 11.72 39.33
CA PRO A 188 -24.42 12.50 40.52
C PRO A 188 -25.59 12.47 41.52
N PRO A 189 -25.36 12.94 42.75
CA PRO A 189 -26.38 13.02 43.79
C PRO A 189 -27.65 13.73 43.31
N ASN A 190 -28.81 13.19 43.66
CA ASN A 190 -30.10 13.77 43.33
C ASN A 190 -31.06 13.62 44.53
N PRO A 191 -31.54 14.73 45.13
CA PRO A 191 -32.41 14.69 46.30
C PRO A 191 -33.74 13.95 46.09
N LEU A 192 -34.34 14.04 44.91
CA LEU A 192 -35.59 13.34 44.60
C LEU A 192 -35.36 11.82 44.52
N ARG A 193 -34.25 11.41 43.91
CA ARG A 193 -33.84 9.99 43.87
C ARG A 193 -33.50 9.44 45.25
N ALA A 194 -32.85 10.26 46.09
CA ALA A 194 -32.56 9.89 47.47
C ALA A 194 -33.84 9.70 48.30
N GLN A 195 -34.85 10.55 48.08
CA GLN A 195 -36.15 10.44 48.73
C GLN A 195 -36.92 9.20 48.27
N SER A 196 -37.03 8.96 46.97
CA SER A 196 -37.71 7.76 46.45
C SER A 196 -37.07 6.48 46.98
N GLN A 197 -35.74 6.43 47.04
CA GLN A 197 -35.01 5.29 47.60
C GLN A 197 -35.28 5.07 49.10
N ALA A 198 -35.41 6.15 49.87
CA ALA A 198 -35.75 6.06 51.29
C ALA A 198 -37.16 5.51 51.50
N ASP A 199 -38.10 5.89 50.64
CA ASP A 199 -39.48 5.40 50.66
C ASP A 199 -39.55 3.91 50.25
N ASP A 200 -38.83 3.49 49.21
CA ASP A 200 -38.75 2.10 48.75
C ASP A 200 -38.07 1.18 49.79
N ASN A 201 -37.02 1.67 50.46
CA ASN A 201 -36.39 0.94 51.56
C ASN A 201 -37.33 0.77 52.76
N ALA A 202 -38.28 1.70 52.95
CA ALA A 202 -39.30 1.62 53.99
C ALA A 202 -40.44 0.65 53.62
N SER A 203 -40.71 0.42 52.33
CA SER A 203 -41.69 -0.56 51.85
C SER A 203 -41.16 -2.00 51.82
N GLY A 204 -39.84 -2.19 51.85
CA GLY A 204 -39.18 -3.50 51.91
C GLY A 204 -38.96 -4.17 50.55
N ASP A 205 -39.06 -3.42 49.46
CA ASP A 205 -38.83 -3.92 48.11
C ASP A 205 -37.32 -4.01 47.77
N PRO A 206 -36.88 -5.04 47.03
CA PRO A 206 -35.47 -5.17 46.63
C PRO A 206 -35.06 -4.06 45.65
N VAL A 207 -33.95 -3.38 45.97
CA VAL A 207 -33.41 -2.27 45.18
C VAL A 207 -32.71 -2.79 43.92
N ALA A 208 -33.09 -2.27 42.74
CA ALA A 208 -32.60 -2.75 41.43
C ALA A 208 -31.21 -2.21 41.00
N ALA A 209 -30.66 -1.21 41.69
CA ALA A 209 -29.32 -0.67 41.44
C ALA A 209 -28.71 -0.12 42.75
N PRO A 210 -27.37 -0.10 42.93
CA PRO A 210 -26.76 0.49 44.12
C PRO A 210 -26.90 2.02 44.08
N ILE A 211 -28.06 2.53 44.49
CA ILE A 211 -28.33 3.95 44.69
C ILE A 211 -27.70 4.36 46.03
N GLY A 212 -26.83 5.37 45.99
CA GLY A 212 -26.21 5.96 47.19
C GLY A 212 -27.23 6.67 48.07
N ALA A 213 -26.91 6.88 49.35
CA ALA A 213 -27.79 7.57 50.30
C ALA A 213 -28.12 9.02 49.91
N ASP A 214 -27.26 9.64 49.08
CA ASP A 214 -27.43 10.97 48.50
C ASP A 214 -28.16 10.94 47.14
N GLY A 215 -28.64 9.78 46.72
CA GLY A 215 -29.29 9.54 45.45
C GLY A 215 -28.33 9.44 44.27
N SER A 216 -27.01 9.35 44.46
CA SER A 216 -26.08 9.04 43.36
C SER A 216 -26.30 7.61 42.82
N VAL A 217 -25.94 7.35 41.56
CA VAL A 217 -26.04 6.00 40.95
C VAL A 217 -24.67 5.59 40.43
N ALA A 218 -24.10 4.51 40.98
CA ALA A 218 -22.83 3.97 40.52
C ALA A 218 -23.00 3.13 39.23
N PRO A 219 -21.94 3.00 38.40
CA PRO A 219 -21.94 2.04 37.30
C PRO A 219 -22.09 0.59 37.77
N ASP A 220 -22.63 -0.27 36.90
CA ASP A 220 -22.58 -1.72 37.11
C ASP A 220 -21.19 -2.27 36.73
N ILE A 221 -20.45 -2.73 37.74
CA ILE A 221 -19.10 -3.30 37.61
C ILE A 221 -19.09 -4.83 37.74
N SER A 222 -20.26 -5.48 37.71
CA SER A 222 -20.36 -6.93 37.91
C SER A 222 -19.77 -7.75 36.76
N GLN A 223 -19.64 -7.15 35.58
CA GLN A 223 -19.11 -7.78 34.36
C GLN A 223 -18.17 -6.83 33.63
N PRO A 224 -16.93 -6.59 34.10
CA PRO A 224 -16.00 -5.71 33.39
C PRO A 224 -15.67 -6.24 31.99
N VAL A 225 -15.41 -5.32 31.04
CA VAL A 225 -14.91 -5.71 29.71
C VAL A 225 -13.40 -5.97 29.74
N GLY A 226 -12.95 -7.03 29.07
CA GLY A 226 -11.52 -7.29 28.84
C GLY A 226 -10.99 -6.40 27.72
N MET A 227 -10.23 -5.36 28.05
CA MET A 227 -9.85 -4.30 27.12
C MET A 227 -8.41 -4.38 26.63
N THR A 228 -8.25 -4.26 25.31
CA THR A 228 -6.97 -3.99 24.63
C THR A 228 -7.16 -3.00 23.50
N MET A 229 -6.16 -2.16 23.25
CA MET A 229 -6.12 -1.23 22.13
C MET A 229 -4.86 -1.47 21.29
N LEU A 230 -5.07 -1.60 19.98
CA LEU A 230 -3.99 -1.50 19.02
C LEU A 230 -3.66 -0.03 18.78
N TRP A 231 -2.38 0.32 18.91
CA TRP A 231 -1.88 1.66 18.69
C TRP A 231 -1.11 1.71 17.35
N PRO A 232 -1.73 2.16 16.26
CA PRO A 232 -1.14 2.05 14.93
C PRO A 232 0.05 3.00 14.75
N ILE A 233 1.18 2.45 14.32
CA ILE A 233 2.39 3.16 13.88
C ILE A 233 2.61 2.80 12.41
N ALA A 234 1.98 3.60 11.55
CA ALA A 234 1.85 3.31 10.12
C ALA A 234 1.71 4.61 9.31
N ALA A 235 2.08 4.56 8.03
CA ALA A 235 1.93 5.66 7.08
C ALA A 235 1.62 5.12 5.68
N PRO A 236 1.05 5.94 4.78
CA PRO A 236 1.02 5.62 3.36
C PRO A 236 2.44 5.38 2.81
N ALA A 237 2.54 4.45 1.87
CA ALA A 237 3.82 4.09 1.25
C ALA A 237 4.50 5.31 0.61
N SER A 238 5.71 5.63 1.05
CA SER A 238 6.39 6.88 0.70
C SER A 238 7.56 6.70 -0.28
N LEU A 239 8.14 5.50 -0.40
CA LEU A 239 9.22 5.24 -1.35
C LEU A 239 8.73 5.37 -2.80
N ALA A 240 9.58 5.99 -3.63
CA ALA A 240 9.42 6.10 -5.07
C ALA A 240 9.46 4.69 -5.71
N PRO A 241 8.49 4.34 -6.56
CA PRO A 241 8.42 2.99 -7.10
C PRO A 241 9.38 2.73 -8.26
N GLY A 242 9.53 1.45 -8.60
CA GLY A 242 10.27 1.01 -9.79
C GLY A 242 11.79 1.05 -9.62
N VAL A 243 12.28 1.12 -8.39
CA VAL A 243 13.73 1.06 -8.10
C VAL A 243 14.09 -0.38 -7.76
N THR A 244 15.24 -0.87 -8.23
CA THR A 244 15.76 -2.19 -7.85
C THR A 244 16.56 -2.13 -6.56
N GLY A 245 16.65 -3.24 -5.83
CA GLY A 245 17.47 -3.32 -4.64
C GLY A 245 18.95 -3.34 -4.98
N GLY A 246 19.76 -2.62 -4.22
CA GLY A 246 21.21 -2.52 -4.40
C GLY A 246 21.68 -1.95 -5.73
N GLY A 247 22.89 -1.42 -5.69
CA GLY A 247 23.39 -0.45 -6.66
C GLY A 247 23.80 0.82 -5.93
N ASP A 248 24.46 1.72 -6.65
CA ASP A 248 24.93 3.00 -6.11
C ASP A 248 23.81 4.06 -6.13
N GLU A 249 22.56 3.63 -6.37
CA GLU A 249 21.39 4.50 -6.46
C GLU A 249 20.92 4.91 -5.06
N THR A 250 20.80 6.21 -4.87
CA THR A 250 20.31 6.79 -3.62
C THR A 250 18.80 6.56 -3.49
N VAL A 251 18.36 6.15 -2.31
CA VAL A 251 16.93 5.93 -2.02
C VAL A 251 16.14 7.21 -2.31
N ARG A 252 14.93 7.04 -2.83
CA ARG A 252 14.07 8.14 -3.25
C ARG A 252 12.66 8.02 -2.70
N LEU A 253 12.09 9.15 -2.28
CA LEU A 253 10.70 9.29 -1.86
C LEU A 253 9.86 9.96 -2.94
N MET A 254 8.55 9.65 -2.94
CA MET A 254 7.57 10.29 -3.82
C MET A 254 7.30 11.75 -3.43
N ASP A 255 7.39 12.06 -2.13
CA ASP A 255 7.15 13.40 -1.58
C ASP A 255 7.81 13.55 -0.20
N ASN A 256 7.67 14.74 0.40
CA ASN A 256 8.16 15.08 1.74
C ASN A 256 7.14 14.84 2.87
N GLY A 257 6.01 14.18 2.58
CA GLY A 257 4.94 13.96 3.56
C GLY A 257 5.39 13.12 4.76
N LEU A 258 6.29 12.15 4.54
CA LEU A 258 6.84 11.33 5.63
C LEU A 258 7.72 12.16 6.57
N GLU A 259 8.60 13.01 6.06
CA GLU A 259 9.40 13.94 6.87
C GLU A 259 8.51 14.84 7.73
N GLN A 260 7.47 15.45 7.13
CA GLN A 260 6.50 16.29 7.86
C GLN A 260 5.75 15.50 8.95
N SER A 261 5.49 14.22 8.71
CA SER A 261 4.81 13.36 9.67
C SER A 261 5.71 12.97 10.86
N LEU A 262 7.02 12.85 10.64
CA LEU A 262 8.03 12.49 11.66
C LEU A 262 8.53 13.71 12.45
N ALA A 263 8.51 14.90 11.84
CA ALA A 263 8.93 16.15 12.47
C ALA A 263 8.03 16.53 13.66
N ALA A 264 8.53 17.41 14.52
CA ALA A 264 7.80 17.88 15.71
C ALA A 264 6.40 18.42 15.35
N GLY A 265 5.38 17.91 16.02
CA GLY A 265 3.97 18.25 15.74
C GLY A 265 3.36 17.48 14.56
N GLY A 266 4.16 16.69 13.84
CA GLY A 266 3.72 15.77 12.81
C GLY A 266 2.81 14.67 13.35
N ARG A 267 2.15 13.94 12.45
CA ARG A 267 1.20 12.87 12.83
C ARG A 267 1.89 11.73 13.59
N LEU A 268 2.98 11.19 13.05
CA LEU A 268 3.72 10.09 13.69
C LEU A 268 4.50 10.55 14.92
N ASP A 269 4.99 11.79 14.94
CA ASP A 269 5.60 12.38 16.14
C ASP A 269 4.60 12.42 17.31
N ARG A 270 3.38 12.94 17.07
CA ARG A 270 2.33 12.99 18.11
C ARG A 270 1.94 11.60 18.62
N LEU A 271 1.79 10.61 17.73
CA LEU A 271 1.45 9.25 18.14
C LEU A 271 2.54 8.60 19.02
N VAL A 272 3.82 8.83 18.73
CA VAL A 272 4.93 8.34 19.56
C VAL A 272 5.04 9.13 20.86
N ALA A 273 4.94 10.46 20.80
CA ALA A 273 5.01 11.34 21.97
C ALA A 273 3.94 11.01 23.01
N THR A 274 2.70 10.74 22.59
CA THR A 274 1.62 10.35 23.50
C THR A 274 1.92 9.03 24.22
N MET A 275 2.52 8.05 23.54
CA MET A 275 2.89 6.76 24.15
C MET A 275 4.09 6.90 25.10
N GLU A 276 5.08 7.73 24.78
CA GLU A 276 6.19 8.03 25.70
C GLU A 276 5.67 8.65 27.01
N GLN A 277 4.75 9.61 26.93
CA GLN A 277 4.13 10.20 28.12
C GLN A 277 3.37 9.15 28.93
N THR A 278 2.61 8.27 28.27
CA THR A 278 1.88 7.18 28.93
C THR A 278 2.83 6.23 29.65
N ARG A 279 3.94 5.87 28.99
CA ARG A 279 4.98 4.99 29.54
C ARG A 279 5.65 5.55 30.79
N THR A 280 5.94 6.86 30.83
CA THR A 280 6.64 7.47 31.97
C THR A 280 5.85 7.44 33.28
N ARG A 281 4.53 7.23 33.23
CA ARG A 281 3.66 7.28 34.41
C ARG A 281 3.72 5.99 35.23
N ASP A 282 3.63 4.82 34.58
CA ASP A 282 3.79 3.49 35.19
C ASP A 282 3.65 2.38 34.11
N LEU A 283 4.71 1.58 33.93
CA LEU A 283 4.76 0.46 32.97
C LEU A 283 3.85 -0.72 33.36
N GLU A 284 3.54 -0.88 34.64
CA GLU A 284 2.71 -1.98 35.16
C GLU A 284 1.23 -1.58 35.30
N SER A 285 0.92 -0.31 34.99
CA SER A 285 -0.45 0.19 35.09
C SER A 285 -1.41 -0.65 34.25
N PRO A 286 -2.67 -0.80 34.71
CA PRO A 286 -3.73 -1.42 33.90
C PRO A 286 -3.80 -0.86 32.47
N LEU A 287 -3.61 0.45 32.31
CA LEU A 287 -3.60 1.11 31.01
C LEU A 287 -2.45 0.63 30.12
N ALA A 288 -1.22 0.62 30.63
CA ALA A 288 -0.05 0.17 29.87
C ALA A 288 -0.20 -1.28 29.41
N ARG A 289 -0.77 -2.15 30.24
CA ARG A 289 -1.03 -3.57 29.91
C ARG A 289 -2.13 -3.76 28.86
N SER A 290 -2.99 -2.76 28.64
CA SER A 290 -4.02 -2.75 27.60
C SER A 290 -3.57 -2.15 26.27
N LEU A 291 -2.31 -1.74 26.11
CA LEU A 291 -1.81 -1.10 24.89
C LEU A 291 -0.83 -1.99 24.13
N CYS A 292 -0.97 -2.08 22.80
CA CYS A 292 0.00 -2.74 21.94
C CYS A 292 0.28 -1.92 20.67
N LEU A 293 1.55 -1.64 20.38
CA LEU A 293 1.96 -0.94 19.16
C LEU A 293 1.73 -1.87 17.95
N ALA A 294 0.87 -1.45 17.02
CA ALA A 294 0.64 -2.13 15.75
C ALA A 294 1.47 -1.46 14.67
N VAL A 295 2.61 -2.05 14.29
CA VAL A 295 3.64 -1.40 13.50
C VAL A 295 3.66 -1.95 12.07
N ASP A 296 3.60 -1.03 11.11
CA ASP A 296 3.77 -1.37 9.69
C ASP A 296 5.25 -1.52 9.33
N PRO A 297 5.71 -2.69 8.84
CA PRO A 297 7.09 -2.86 8.40
C PRO A 297 7.48 -1.92 7.24
N ASP A 298 6.54 -1.53 6.37
CA ASP A 298 6.84 -0.64 5.23
C ASP A 298 7.23 0.78 5.68
N LEU A 299 6.56 1.26 6.74
CA LEU A 299 6.94 2.51 7.41
C LEU A 299 8.36 2.41 7.96
N LEU A 300 8.69 1.33 8.67
CA LEU A 300 10.02 1.16 9.26
C LEU A 300 11.13 1.10 8.21
N ILE A 301 10.89 0.41 7.09
CA ILE A 301 11.83 0.38 5.95
C ILE A 301 12.03 1.79 5.39
N SER A 302 10.94 2.53 5.18
CA SER A 302 10.99 3.90 4.65
C SER A 302 11.76 4.84 5.58
N VAL A 303 11.47 4.80 6.87
CA VAL A 303 12.15 5.63 7.90
C VAL A 303 13.63 5.23 8.02
N GLN A 304 13.94 3.93 8.06
CA GLN A 304 15.32 3.45 8.11
C GLN A 304 16.11 3.96 6.90
N ALA A 305 15.52 3.98 5.70
CA ALA A 305 16.17 4.52 4.52
C ALA A 305 16.40 6.04 4.62
N MET A 306 15.46 6.79 5.21
CA MET A 306 15.62 8.23 5.44
C MET A 306 16.73 8.57 6.43
N THR A 307 17.16 7.65 7.30
CA THR A 307 18.28 7.92 8.24
C THR A 307 19.61 8.19 7.54
N SER A 308 19.73 7.83 6.25
CA SER A 308 20.86 8.15 5.38
C SER A 308 20.48 9.23 4.37
N SER A 309 21.42 9.69 3.53
CA SER A 309 21.10 10.61 2.43
C SER A 309 20.04 9.99 1.50
N TYR A 310 18.98 10.72 1.22
CA TYR A 310 17.91 10.30 0.32
C TYR A 310 17.51 11.45 -0.62
N LEU A 311 16.79 11.10 -1.68
CA LEU A 311 16.26 12.02 -2.67
C LEU A 311 14.73 12.09 -2.60
N VAL A 312 14.16 13.18 -3.09
CA VAL A 312 12.71 13.39 -3.18
C VAL A 312 12.39 13.78 -4.60
N THR A 313 11.57 12.99 -5.29
CA THR A 313 11.19 13.29 -6.67
C THR A 313 10.47 14.62 -6.76
N THR A 314 10.72 15.39 -7.83
CA THR A 314 9.96 16.60 -8.11
C THR A 314 8.61 16.32 -8.75
N ASP A 315 8.44 15.13 -9.34
CA ASP A 315 7.20 14.66 -9.95
C ASP A 315 6.94 13.20 -9.54
N PRO A 316 5.92 12.92 -8.71
CA PRO A 316 5.55 11.56 -8.34
C PRO A 316 5.17 10.67 -9.53
N ALA A 317 4.75 11.25 -10.66
CA ALA A 317 4.40 10.52 -11.88
C ALA A 317 5.62 10.10 -12.70
N ASP A 318 6.79 10.72 -12.47
CA ASP A 318 8.10 10.26 -12.95
C ASP A 318 9.04 10.02 -11.75
N PRO A 319 8.91 8.87 -11.06
CA PRO A 319 9.68 8.55 -9.88
C PRO A 319 11.20 8.57 -10.11
N THR A 320 11.64 8.35 -11.34
CA THR A 320 13.06 8.32 -11.74
C THR A 320 13.59 9.66 -12.24
N GLY A 321 12.71 10.66 -12.37
CA GLY A 321 13.01 11.98 -12.93
C GLY A 321 13.88 12.87 -12.03
N PRO A 322 13.87 14.20 -12.25
CA PRO A 322 14.59 15.14 -11.40
C PRO A 322 14.17 15.00 -9.93
N ALA A 323 15.14 15.14 -9.02
CA ALA A 323 14.90 15.08 -7.58
C ALA A 323 15.73 16.11 -6.84
N ARG A 324 15.33 16.37 -5.59
CA ARG A 324 16.05 17.20 -4.64
C ARG A 324 16.58 16.34 -3.51
N GLU A 325 17.63 16.80 -2.84
CA GLU A 325 18.10 16.18 -1.61
C GLU A 325 17.02 16.29 -0.53
N GLY A 326 16.82 15.20 0.19
CA GLY A 326 15.95 15.15 1.37
C GLY A 326 16.62 15.81 2.57
N THR A 327 15.81 16.46 3.42
CA THR A 327 16.29 17.21 4.59
C THR A 327 16.00 16.52 5.92
N GLY A 328 15.23 15.43 5.90
CA GLY A 328 14.68 14.78 7.09
C GLY A 328 15.54 13.71 7.75
N SER A 329 16.82 13.55 7.40
CA SER A 329 17.61 12.41 7.89
C SER A 329 17.82 12.41 9.41
N GLU A 330 18.11 13.56 10.00
CA GLU A 330 18.24 13.70 11.46
C GLU A 330 16.89 13.47 12.17
N VAL A 331 15.80 13.98 11.58
CA VAL A 331 14.43 13.81 12.08
C VAL A 331 14.04 12.33 12.08
N ALA A 332 14.30 11.62 10.98
CA ALA A 332 14.03 10.19 10.86
C ALA A 332 14.85 9.35 11.85
N ALA A 333 16.14 9.66 12.01
CA ALA A 333 17.01 8.97 12.96
C ALA A 333 16.55 9.19 14.41
N ALA A 334 16.21 10.43 14.78
CA ALA A 334 15.71 10.76 16.12
C ALA A 334 14.35 10.09 16.41
N TRP A 335 13.43 10.12 15.45
CA TRP A 335 12.13 9.48 15.60
C TRP A 335 12.25 7.96 15.71
N LEU A 336 13.09 7.31 14.91
CA LEU A 336 13.30 5.86 14.96
C LEU A 336 13.91 5.43 16.31
N ALA A 337 14.88 6.19 16.83
CA ALA A 337 15.47 5.94 18.13
C ALA A 337 14.43 6.04 19.27
N ARG A 338 13.52 7.03 19.20
CA ARG A 338 12.39 7.16 20.13
C ARG A 338 11.45 5.95 20.07
N LEU A 339 11.10 5.50 18.87
CA LEU A 339 10.25 4.33 18.69
C LEU A 339 10.92 3.04 19.21
N GLN A 340 12.21 2.83 18.93
CA GLN A 340 13.00 1.71 19.47
C GLN A 340 13.01 1.71 21.00
N ALA A 341 13.27 2.88 21.60
CA ALA A 341 13.22 3.03 23.04
C ALA A 341 11.85 2.64 23.57
N LEU A 342 10.77 3.21 23.00
CA LEU A 342 9.38 2.93 23.36
C LEU A 342 9.03 1.43 23.30
N ALA A 343 9.37 0.78 22.19
CA ALA A 343 9.05 -0.62 21.89
C ALA A 343 9.66 -1.62 22.90
N THR A 344 10.81 -1.33 23.50
CA THR A 344 11.50 -2.24 24.44
C THR A 344 10.67 -2.59 25.69
N GLY A 345 9.70 -1.76 26.06
CA GLY A 345 8.87 -1.95 27.26
C GLY A 345 7.37 -2.04 26.98
N MET A 346 6.97 -2.23 25.73
CA MET A 346 5.57 -2.27 25.33
C MET A 346 5.29 -3.49 24.46
N CYS A 347 4.04 -3.92 24.40
CA CYS A 347 3.61 -4.90 23.41
C CYS A 347 3.79 -4.33 22.00
N VAL A 348 4.32 -5.14 21.08
CA VAL A 348 4.47 -4.82 19.66
C VAL A 348 3.87 -5.96 18.83
N VAL A 349 3.11 -5.63 17.80
CA VAL A 349 2.61 -6.57 16.79
C VAL A 349 2.87 -5.96 15.41
N ALA A 350 3.29 -6.79 14.45
CA ALA A 350 3.45 -6.36 13.08
C ALA A 350 2.11 -6.43 12.33
N THR A 351 1.80 -5.41 11.53
CA THR A 351 0.69 -5.48 10.56
C THR A 351 1.16 -6.16 9.26
N SER A 352 0.24 -6.38 8.31
CA SER A 352 0.63 -6.83 6.97
C SER A 352 1.48 -5.76 6.28
N PHE A 353 2.42 -6.19 5.44
CA PHE A 353 3.31 -5.26 4.74
C PHE A 353 2.52 -4.23 3.94
N ALA A 354 2.76 -2.94 4.21
CA ALA A 354 2.08 -1.82 3.55
C ALA A 354 0.54 -1.91 3.59
N HIS A 355 -0.02 -2.60 4.60
CA HIS A 355 -1.46 -2.84 4.74
C HIS A 355 -2.10 -3.48 3.50
N VAL A 356 -1.36 -4.36 2.83
CA VAL A 356 -1.86 -5.06 1.63
C VAL A 356 -3.18 -5.78 1.91
N ASP A 357 -4.10 -5.68 0.95
CA ASP A 357 -5.41 -6.31 1.00
C ASP A 357 -5.29 -7.83 0.84
N THR A 358 -5.83 -8.57 1.81
CA THR A 358 -5.75 -10.04 1.83
C THR A 358 -6.55 -10.68 0.70
N THR A 359 -7.67 -10.08 0.27
CA THR A 359 -8.45 -10.57 -0.86
C THR A 359 -7.72 -10.31 -2.18
N ALA A 360 -6.98 -9.21 -2.31
CA ALA A 360 -6.11 -9.00 -3.46
C ALA A 360 -4.98 -10.06 -3.52
N LEU A 361 -4.35 -10.40 -2.39
CA LEU A 361 -3.32 -11.44 -2.34
C LEU A 361 -3.84 -12.82 -2.78
N THR A 362 -5.04 -13.22 -2.33
CA THR A 362 -5.63 -14.50 -2.75
C THR A 362 -5.93 -14.54 -4.24
N GLN A 363 -6.34 -13.41 -4.83
CA GLN A 363 -6.54 -13.30 -6.28
C GLN A 363 -5.22 -13.37 -7.04
N VAL A 364 -4.14 -12.72 -6.56
CA VAL A 364 -2.82 -12.82 -7.20
C VAL A 364 -2.30 -14.26 -7.18
N ALA A 365 -2.53 -14.98 -6.08
CA ALA A 365 -2.19 -16.40 -5.89
C ALA A 365 -0.68 -16.70 -6.07
N ASP A 366 0.17 -15.87 -5.46
CA ASP A 366 1.63 -16.07 -5.42
C ASP A 366 2.13 -16.33 -3.99
N SER A 367 2.86 -17.44 -3.80
CA SER A 367 3.31 -17.88 -2.47
C SER A 367 4.36 -16.95 -1.87
N ASP A 368 5.31 -16.48 -2.68
CA ASP A 368 6.48 -15.71 -2.24
C ASP A 368 6.09 -14.27 -1.89
N LEU A 369 5.22 -13.67 -2.70
CA LEU A 369 4.58 -12.40 -2.41
C LEU A 369 3.76 -12.47 -1.13
N SER A 370 2.99 -13.55 -0.96
CA SER A 370 2.19 -13.75 0.26
C SER A 370 3.07 -13.96 1.50
N ASP A 371 4.23 -14.61 1.35
CA ASP A 371 5.22 -14.74 2.43
C ASP A 371 5.83 -13.38 2.81
N THR A 372 6.13 -12.55 1.80
CA THR A 372 6.61 -11.18 1.97
C THR A 372 5.56 -10.30 2.67
N ALA A 373 4.29 -10.50 2.33
CA ALA A 373 3.18 -9.74 2.88
C ALA A 373 2.79 -10.09 4.32
N LEU A 374 2.82 -11.39 4.67
CA LEU A 374 2.16 -11.91 5.88
C LEU A 374 3.11 -12.59 6.87
N ARG A 375 4.26 -13.13 6.42
CA ARG A 375 5.21 -13.81 7.32
C ARG A 375 6.44 -12.95 7.65
N ALA A 376 7.04 -12.33 6.63
CA ALA A 376 8.20 -11.46 6.79
C ALA A 376 8.00 -10.21 7.69
N PRO A 377 6.81 -9.58 7.79
CA PRO A 377 6.61 -8.35 8.55
C PRO A 377 7.13 -8.38 9.98
N ALA A 378 6.82 -9.45 10.72
CA ALA A 378 7.21 -9.56 12.12
C ALA A 378 8.73 -9.68 12.30
N ASP A 379 9.44 -10.30 11.36
CA ASP A 379 10.91 -10.36 11.39
C ASP A 379 11.56 -9.03 11.01
N ILE A 380 10.91 -8.22 10.17
CA ILE A 380 11.36 -6.86 9.83
C ILE A 380 11.20 -5.95 11.05
N VAL A 381 10.03 -5.98 11.68
CA VAL A 381 9.74 -5.19 12.89
C VAL A 381 10.69 -5.57 14.02
N ASP A 382 10.87 -6.86 14.31
CA ASP A 382 11.77 -7.32 15.37
C ASP A 382 13.22 -6.89 15.13
N ARG A 383 13.69 -6.94 13.88
CA ARG A 383 15.06 -6.56 13.53
C ARG A 383 15.29 -5.05 13.64
N ILE A 384 14.37 -4.24 13.12
CA ILE A 384 14.54 -2.77 13.11
C ILE A 384 14.30 -2.19 14.52
N LEU A 385 13.32 -2.69 15.26
CA LEU A 385 12.99 -2.20 16.60
C LEU A 385 13.78 -2.89 17.72
N ASN A 386 14.48 -3.98 17.43
CA ASN A 386 15.21 -4.82 18.40
C ASN A 386 14.30 -5.34 19.54
N VAL A 387 13.16 -5.93 19.16
CA VAL A 387 12.14 -6.47 20.08
C VAL A 387 11.71 -7.88 19.65
N LYS A 388 10.79 -8.48 20.42
CA LYS A 388 10.04 -9.67 20.01
C LYS A 388 8.56 -9.32 19.93
N SER A 389 8.03 -9.24 18.72
CA SER A 389 6.62 -8.95 18.49
C SER A 389 5.73 -10.15 18.85
N VAL A 390 4.45 -9.88 19.09
CA VAL A 390 3.40 -10.91 19.12
C VAL A 390 3.38 -11.65 17.77
N ARG A 391 3.23 -12.97 17.82
CA ARG A 391 3.24 -13.87 16.64
C ARG A 391 1.93 -14.66 16.55
N GLY A 392 1.69 -15.29 15.40
CA GLY A 392 0.52 -16.16 15.19
C GLY A 392 -0.79 -15.41 14.97
N LEU A 393 -0.78 -14.08 14.92
CA LEU A 393 -1.94 -13.23 14.74
C LEU A 393 -1.86 -12.51 13.38
N ALA A 394 -2.93 -12.59 12.57
CA ALA A 394 -3.11 -11.75 11.39
C ALA A 394 -4.06 -10.58 11.73
N ILE A 395 -3.73 -9.38 11.22
CA ILE A 395 -4.55 -8.17 11.40
C ILE A 395 -4.85 -7.60 10.00
N PRO A 396 -5.96 -8.01 9.37
CA PRO A 396 -6.38 -7.45 8.08
C PRO A 396 -6.65 -5.95 8.19
N ALA A 397 -6.02 -5.16 7.31
CA ALA A 397 -6.12 -3.71 7.34
C ALA A 397 -7.53 -3.16 7.11
N SER A 398 -8.34 -3.88 6.31
CA SER A 398 -9.75 -3.55 6.07
C SER A 398 -10.65 -3.87 7.26
N GLY A 399 -10.17 -4.65 8.24
CA GLY A 399 -10.96 -5.17 9.34
C GLY A 399 -11.86 -6.36 8.98
N VAL A 400 -11.73 -6.89 7.76
CA VAL A 400 -12.54 -8.02 7.27
C VAL A 400 -11.68 -9.13 6.72
N LEU A 401 -12.27 -10.33 6.61
CA LEU A 401 -11.63 -11.50 6.05
C LEU A 401 -12.67 -12.38 5.36
N ASP A 402 -12.38 -12.86 4.15
CA ASP A 402 -13.17 -13.88 3.47
C ASP A 402 -12.56 -15.29 3.68
N THR A 403 -13.27 -16.34 3.26
CA THR A 403 -12.83 -17.73 3.42
C THR A 403 -11.50 -18.02 2.72
N ALA A 404 -11.22 -17.40 1.58
CA ALA A 404 -9.96 -17.59 0.86
C ALA A 404 -8.81 -16.91 1.60
N GLY A 405 -9.04 -15.71 2.13
CA GLY A 405 -8.11 -14.96 2.96
C GLY A 405 -7.80 -15.70 4.25
N ALA A 406 -8.82 -16.31 4.89
CA ALA A 406 -8.64 -17.18 6.06
C ALA A 406 -7.74 -18.39 5.76
N GLY A 407 -7.95 -19.04 4.61
CA GLY A 407 -7.06 -20.09 4.12
C GLY A 407 -5.63 -19.58 3.93
N LEU A 408 -5.47 -18.43 3.28
CA LEU A 408 -4.16 -17.82 3.03
C LEU A 408 -3.41 -17.51 4.33
N ILE A 409 -4.01 -16.81 5.29
CA ILE A 409 -3.31 -16.44 6.54
C ILE A 409 -2.93 -17.68 7.37
N ARG A 410 -3.78 -18.71 7.37
CA ARG A 410 -3.50 -20.00 8.01
C ARG A 410 -2.30 -20.68 7.35
N ASP A 411 -2.30 -20.76 6.02
CA ASP A 411 -1.19 -21.34 5.26
C ASP A 411 0.13 -20.55 5.45
N LYS A 412 0.04 -19.27 5.87
CA LYS A 412 1.19 -18.44 6.24
C LYS A 412 1.61 -18.53 7.71
N GLY A 413 0.89 -19.31 8.52
CA GLY A 413 1.23 -19.65 9.90
C GLY A 413 0.48 -18.83 10.96
N ALA A 414 -0.56 -18.08 10.59
CA ALA A 414 -1.45 -17.46 11.56
C ALA A 414 -2.41 -18.51 12.14
N VAL A 415 -2.57 -18.48 13.47
CA VAL A 415 -3.54 -19.31 14.22
C VAL A 415 -4.71 -18.47 14.73
N GLY A 416 -4.57 -17.15 14.71
CA GLY A 416 -5.60 -16.19 15.08
C GLY A 416 -5.70 -15.04 14.08
N THR A 417 -6.88 -14.42 14.01
CA THR A 417 -7.11 -13.17 13.26
C THR A 417 -8.00 -12.21 14.04
N VAL A 418 -7.92 -10.91 13.77
CA VAL A 418 -8.78 -9.87 14.37
C VAL A 418 -9.66 -9.26 13.28
N VAL A 419 -10.99 -9.37 13.40
CA VAL A 419 -11.95 -8.85 12.39
C VAL A 419 -13.16 -8.20 13.05
N ALA A 420 -13.89 -7.37 12.31
CA ALA A 420 -15.11 -6.76 12.82
C ALA A 420 -16.17 -7.83 13.11
N ALA A 421 -16.90 -7.66 14.21
CA ALA A 421 -18.02 -8.53 14.58
C ALA A 421 -19.10 -8.60 13.50
N SER A 422 -19.27 -7.54 12.71
CA SER A 422 -20.17 -7.52 11.55
C SER A 422 -19.75 -8.48 10.42
N SER A 423 -18.49 -8.92 10.39
CA SER A 423 -17.94 -9.86 9.41
C SER A 423 -17.97 -11.33 9.86
N VAL A 424 -18.62 -11.62 10.98
CA VAL A 424 -18.72 -12.96 11.54
C VAL A 424 -20.18 -13.31 11.79
N ARG A 425 -20.56 -14.57 11.54
CA ARG A 425 -21.85 -15.15 11.96
C ARG A 425 -21.57 -16.30 12.93
N ASN A 426 -22.16 -16.23 14.13
CA ASN A 426 -22.00 -17.26 15.15
C ASN A 426 -22.72 -18.55 14.74
N LEU A 427 -22.06 -19.70 14.93
CA LEU A 427 -22.62 -21.05 14.79
C LEU A 427 -22.86 -21.72 16.15
N THR A 428 -22.19 -21.21 17.18
CA THR A 428 -22.25 -21.68 18.57
C THR A 428 -22.70 -20.53 19.48
N PRO A 429 -23.07 -20.80 20.75
CA PRO A 429 -23.42 -19.75 21.70
C PRO A 429 -22.34 -18.67 21.81
N THR A 430 -22.76 -17.48 22.26
CA THR A 430 -21.89 -16.31 22.42
C THR A 430 -20.64 -16.64 23.24
N SER A 431 -19.48 -16.32 22.69
CA SER A 431 -18.19 -16.39 23.39
C SER A 431 -18.11 -15.30 24.44
N THR A 432 -17.55 -15.62 25.62
CA THR A 432 -17.39 -14.66 26.71
C THR A 432 -16.59 -13.43 26.30
N ASN A 433 -15.60 -13.57 25.41
CA ASN A 433 -14.73 -12.46 24.97
C ASN A 433 -14.68 -12.27 23.46
N GLY A 434 -15.66 -12.80 22.72
CA GLY A 434 -15.75 -12.62 21.27
C GLY A 434 -14.73 -13.45 20.47
N GLU A 435 -14.33 -14.60 21.02
CA GLU A 435 -13.38 -15.52 20.40
C GLU A 435 -14.10 -16.75 19.86
N TYR A 436 -13.90 -17.04 18.58
CA TYR A 436 -14.56 -18.16 17.93
C TYR A 436 -13.59 -18.96 17.06
N PRO A 437 -13.68 -20.31 17.05
CA PRO A 437 -13.01 -21.12 16.05
C PRO A 437 -13.66 -20.92 14.67
N LEU A 438 -12.84 -20.76 13.63
CA LEU A 438 -13.24 -20.69 12.22
C LEU A 438 -13.00 -22.03 11.48
N GLY A 439 -12.76 -23.11 12.22
CA GLY A 439 -12.30 -24.41 11.74
C GLY A 439 -11.24 -24.98 12.68
N GLU A 440 -10.58 -26.07 12.28
CA GLU A 440 -9.66 -26.85 13.15
C GLU A 440 -8.26 -26.22 13.35
N ASP A 441 -7.95 -25.10 12.68
CA ASP A 441 -6.60 -24.50 12.70
C ASP A 441 -6.58 -22.97 12.75
N LEU A 442 -7.73 -22.30 12.86
CA LEU A 442 -7.81 -20.83 12.89
C LEU A 442 -8.93 -20.37 13.82
N ALA A 443 -8.65 -19.37 14.65
CA ALA A 443 -9.65 -18.68 15.45
C ALA A 443 -9.72 -17.18 15.10
N VAL A 444 -10.81 -16.55 15.51
CA VAL A 444 -11.05 -15.12 15.32
C VAL A 444 -11.35 -14.44 16.64
N GLN A 445 -10.74 -13.29 16.85
CA GLN A 445 -11.15 -12.30 17.84
C GLN A 445 -11.97 -11.23 17.12
N THR A 446 -13.21 -11.02 17.56
CA THR A 446 -14.07 -9.98 17.02
C THR A 446 -13.84 -8.64 17.72
N TYR A 447 -14.15 -7.54 17.03
CA TYR A 447 -14.23 -6.21 17.63
C TYR A 447 -15.47 -5.45 17.16
N ASP A 448 -15.87 -4.43 17.91
CA ASP A 448 -17.05 -3.61 17.60
C ASP A 448 -16.77 -2.62 16.44
N PRO A 449 -17.49 -2.72 15.29
CA PRO A 449 -17.29 -1.83 14.16
C PRO A 449 -17.71 -0.37 14.42
N ALA A 450 -18.65 -0.09 15.32
CA ALA A 450 -19.05 1.27 15.67
C ALA A 450 -17.93 1.99 16.43
N VAL A 451 -17.21 1.26 17.30
CA VAL A 451 -16.01 1.79 17.97
C VAL A 451 -14.91 2.12 16.96
N ALA A 452 -14.64 1.22 16.01
CA ALA A 452 -13.68 1.49 14.93
C ALA A 452 -14.11 2.69 14.05
N SER A 453 -15.41 2.87 13.82
CA SER A 453 -15.98 4.00 13.07
C SER A 453 -15.76 5.34 13.79
N GLY A 454 -15.99 5.37 15.11
CA GLY A 454 -15.69 6.54 15.94
C GLY A 454 -14.20 6.87 15.96
N LEU A 455 -13.34 5.88 16.17
CA LEU A 455 -11.88 6.05 16.19
C LEU A 455 -11.31 6.51 14.84
N SER A 456 -11.89 6.06 13.71
CA SER A 456 -11.46 6.49 12.38
C SER A 456 -11.80 7.94 12.06
N ALA A 457 -12.85 8.47 12.67
CA ALA A 457 -13.34 9.83 12.45
C ALA A 457 -12.51 10.89 13.21
N LEU A 458 -11.56 10.47 14.04
CA LEU A 458 -10.68 11.37 14.80
C LEU A 458 -9.69 12.12 13.91
N GLY A 459 -9.24 13.28 14.40
CA GLY A 459 -8.28 14.14 13.74
C GLY A 459 -8.88 15.18 12.81
N PRO A 460 -8.01 16.03 12.21
CA PRO A 460 -8.41 17.17 11.41
C PRO A 460 -8.95 16.79 10.02
N GLY A 461 -8.57 15.62 9.50
CA GLY A 461 -9.07 15.06 8.24
C GLY A 461 -9.82 13.75 8.50
N PRO A 462 -11.09 13.81 8.91
CA PRO A 462 -11.81 12.64 9.40
C PRO A 462 -12.06 11.61 8.29
N ARG A 463 -11.90 10.33 8.62
CA ARG A 463 -12.07 9.20 7.70
C ARG A 463 -13.06 8.19 8.28
N SER A 464 -13.61 7.33 7.43
CA SER A 464 -14.46 6.22 7.87
C SER A 464 -13.69 4.92 7.73
N ALA A 465 -13.81 4.02 8.71
CA ALA A 465 -13.35 2.64 8.54
C ALA A 465 -14.14 1.95 7.41
N GLN A 466 -13.55 1.01 6.68
CA GLN A 466 -14.26 0.27 5.62
C GLN A 466 -15.47 -0.51 6.16
N VAL A 467 -15.36 -1.01 7.40
CA VAL A 467 -16.43 -1.69 8.13
C VAL A 467 -17.57 -0.78 8.59
N THR A 468 -17.46 0.54 8.39
CA THR A 468 -18.55 1.50 8.71
C THR A 468 -19.67 1.32 7.69
N PRO A 469 -20.92 1.04 8.11
CA PRO A 469 -22.07 1.01 7.21
C PRO A 469 -22.22 2.32 6.46
N THR A 470 -22.49 2.27 5.15
CA THR A 470 -22.52 3.44 4.27
C THR A 470 -23.50 4.50 4.75
N ALA A 471 -24.65 4.10 5.29
CA ALA A 471 -25.66 5.00 5.84
C ALA A 471 -25.22 5.77 7.10
N GLN A 472 -24.24 5.25 7.85
CA GLN A 472 -23.75 5.85 9.09
C GLN A 472 -22.53 6.75 8.88
N ARG A 473 -21.83 6.64 7.73
CA ARG A 473 -20.56 7.35 7.47
C ARG A 473 -20.70 8.86 7.65
N ALA A 474 -21.76 9.47 7.11
CA ALA A 474 -21.97 10.92 7.22
C ALA A 474 -22.10 11.37 8.69
N GLY A 475 -22.85 10.63 9.51
CA GLY A 475 -23.05 10.93 10.93
C GLY A 475 -21.77 10.89 11.75
N TRP A 476 -20.91 9.89 11.53
CA TRP A 476 -19.60 9.80 12.20
C TRP A 476 -18.63 10.91 11.81
N LEU A 477 -18.69 11.38 10.56
CA LEU A 477 -17.80 12.42 10.03
C LEU A 477 -18.29 13.85 10.28
N ALA A 478 -19.55 14.00 10.70
CA ALA A 478 -20.17 15.29 10.93
C ALA A 478 -19.62 16.02 12.17
N GLY A 479 -19.82 17.34 12.20
CA GLY A 479 -19.47 18.19 13.34
C GLY A 479 -17.99 18.57 13.42
N THR A 480 -17.62 19.21 14.53
CA THR A 480 -16.24 19.63 14.82
C THR A 480 -15.38 18.45 15.25
N GLU A 481 -14.05 18.62 15.26
CA GLU A 481 -13.12 17.60 15.78
C GLU A 481 -13.48 17.17 17.21
N GLN A 482 -13.87 18.11 18.06
CA GLN A 482 -14.26 17.86 19.44
C GLN A 482 -15.57 17.06 19.57
N VAL A 483 -16.54 17.26 18.67
CA VAL A 483 -17.76 16.42 18.62
C VAL A 483 -17.42 14.99 18.21
N ARG A 484 -16.59 14.81 17.17
CA ARG A 484 -16.17 13.47 16.74
C ARG A 484 -15.35 12.76 17.82
N ARG A 485 -14.48 13.47 18.52
CA ARG A 485 -13.77 12.98 19.71
C ARG A 485 -14.73 12.51 20.80
N GLN A 486 -15.72 13.32 21.11
CA GLN A 486 -16.75 12.97 22.09
C GLN A 486 -17.54 11.72 21.67
N ASN A 487 -17.92 11.61 20.40
CA ASN A 487 -18.61 10.44 19.87
C ASN A 487 -17.75 9.17 19.90
N ALA A 488 -16.45 9.28 19.60
CA ALA A 488 -15.52 8.16 19.70
C ALA A 488 -15.35 7.69 21.15
N VAL A 489 -15.23 8.62 22.11
CA VAL A 489 -15.16 8.31 23.55
C VAL A 489 -16.43 7.61 24.02
N ALA A 490 -17.61 8.11 23.65
CA ALA A 490 -18.87 7.48 23.98
C ALA A 490 -19.00 6.07 23.39
N ALA A 491 -18.57 5.88 22.14
CA ALA A 491 -18.58 4.57 21.49
C ALA A 491 -17.70 3.56 22.23
N MET A 492 -16.49 3.93 22.64
CA MET A 492 -15.59 3.05 23.41
C MET A 492 -16.17 2.65 24.78
N MET A 493 -16.95 3.54 25.41
CA MET A 493 -17.57 3.26 26.70
C MET A 493 -18.84 2.41 26.59
N PHE A 494 -19.42 2.27 25.39
CA PHE A 494 -20.72 1.60 25.20
C PHE A 494 -20.73 0.18 25.75
N SER A 495 -19.80 -0.69 25.31
CA SER A 495 -19.78 -2.10 25.75
C SER A 495 -19.54 -2.26 27.25
N ALA A 496 -18.80 -1.33 27.87
CA ALA A 496 -18.59 -1.34 29.31
C ALA A 496 -19.88 -0.97 30.08
N LEU A 497 -20.67 -0.03 29.55
CA LEU A 497 -21.91 0.48 30.19
C LEU A 497 -23.18 -0.30 29.81
N ALA A 498 -23.11 -1.15 28.80
CA ALA A 498 -24.16 -2.08 28.41
C ALA A 498 -23.73 -3.52 28.76
N PRO A 499 -23.81 -3.94 30.04
CA PRO A 499 -23.57 -5.34 30.41
C PRO A 499 -24.55 -6.22 29.63
N SER A 500 -24.03 -6.99 28.68
CA SER A 500 -24.82 -7.94 27.92
C SER A 500 -25.42 -8.97 28.89
N THR A 501 -26.68 -9.37 28.66
CA THR A 501 -27.43 -10.31 29.51
C THR A 501 -26.92 -11.75 29.43
N LEU A 502 -25.64 -11.99 29.07
CA LEU A 502 -25.02 -13.31 29.08
C LEU A 502 -25.10 -14.01 30.46
N ALA A 503 -25.50 -13.30 31.51
CA ALA A 503 -25.73 -13.85 32.84
C ALA A 503 -27.17 -14.34 33.14
N ASP A 504 -28.19 -13.99 32.35
CA ASP A 504 -29.59 -14.24 32.77
C ASP A 504 -30.09 -15.67 32.51
N ASP A 505 -29.44 -16.44 31.64
CA ASP A 505 -29.81 -17.84 31.37
C ASP A 505 -29.42 -18.79 32.53
N SER A 506 -28.56 -18.37 33.46
CA SER A 506 -28.14 -19.20 34.60
C SER A 506 -28.88 -18.91 35.91
N ARG A 507 -29.58 -17.76 36.03
CA ARG A 507 -30.38 -17.42 37.23
C ARG A 507 -31.87 -17.69 37.08
N THR A 508 -32.38 -17.74 35.85
CA THR A 508 -33.80 -18.05 35.58
C THR A 508 -34.15 -19.53 35.78
N ALA A 509 -33.16 -20.41 35.95
CA ALA A 509 -33.38 -21.84 36.18
C ALA A 509 -33.74 -22.20 37.65
N GLU A 510 -33.42 -21.37 38.65
CA GLU A 510 -33.64 -21.71 40.07
C GLU A 510 -34.79 -20.93 40.76
N THR A 511 -35.22 -19.79 40.20
CA THR A 511 -36.36 -19.04 40.73
C THR A 511 -37.33 -18.72 39.60
N GLY A 512 -38.45 -19.43 39.56
CA GLY A 512 -39.50 -19.34 38.53
C GLY A 512 -40.29 -18.02 38.47
N THR A 513 -39.67 -16.90 38.77
CA THR A 513 -40.22 -15.55 38.59
C THR A 513 -39.73 -14.99 37.25
N GLN A 514 -40.57 -15.14 36.22
CA GLN A 514 -40.44 -14.37 34.98
C GLN A 514 -40.75 -12.90 35.29
N SER A 515 -39.74 -12.04 35.36
CA SER A 515 -39.95 -10.59 35.24
C SER A 515 -40.29 -10.28 33.79
N SER A 516 -41.54 -9.85 33.53
CA SER A 516 -42.12 -9.66 32.21
C SER A 516 -41.72 -8.36 31.47
N ASP A 517 -40.87 -7.51 32.07
CA ASP A 517 -40.81 -6.09 31.67
C ASP A 517 -39.50 -5.64 30.99
N ALA A 518 -38.56 -6.54 30.73
CA ALA A 518 -37.36 -6.24 29.95
C ALA A 518 -37.24 -7.20 28.76
N GLN A 519 -37.95 -6.89 27.68
CA GLN A 519 -37.70 -7.52 26.39
C GLN A 519 -36.33 -7.01 25.90
N ALA A 520 -35.26 -7.73 26.26
CA ALA A 520 -33.90 -7.40 25.86
C ALA A 520 -33.85 -7.25 24.33
N VAL A 521 -33.60 -6.05 23.84
CA VAL A 521 -33.35 -5.82 22.42
C VAL A 521 -32.07 -6.60 22.10
N ALA A 522 -32.20 -7.65 21.31
CA ALA A 522 -31.04 -8.42 20.86
C ALA A 522 -30.09 -7.48 20.11
N ASP A 523 -28.85 -7.37 20.57
CA ASP A 523 -27.77 -6.70 19.85
C ASP A 523 -26.88 -7.77 19.20
N PRO A 524 -27.02 -8.00 17.89
CA PRO A 524 -26.25 -9.03 17.19
C PRO A 524 -24.74 -8.80 17.23
N ILE A 525 -24.29 -7.55 17.43
CA ILE A 525 -22.86 -7.24 17.57
C ILE A 525 -22.39 -7.59 18.97
N ALA A 526 -23.14 -7.21 20.01
CA ALA A 526 -22.83 -7.57 21.41
C ALA A 526 -22.72 -9.10 21.60
N GLU A 527 -23.61 -9.87 20.96
CA GLU A 527 -23.58 -11.35 20.95
C GLU A 527 -22.33 -11.94 20.27
N ARG A 528 -21.60 -11.17 19.48
CA ARG A 528 -20.38 -11.61 18.80
C ARG A 528 -19.11 -11.11 19.46
N ILE A 529 -19.17 -10.06 20.27
CA ILE A 529 -17.99 -9.53 20.99
C ILE A 529 -17.94 -10.01 22.45
N GLY A 530 -19.08 -10.41 23.02
CA GLY A 530 -19.18 -10.78 24.43
C GLY A 530 -18.80 -9.60 25.34
N ARG A 531 -17.88 -9.86 26.28
CA ARG A 531 -17.21 -8.88 27.15
C ARG A 531 -15.79 -8.57 26.67
N GLY A 532 -15.44 -8.91 25.44
CA GLY A 532 -14.17 -8.50 24.81
C GLY A 532 -14.27 -7.07 24.25
N ALA A 533 -13.26 -6.24 24.53
CA ALA A 533 -13.15 -4.88 24.02
C ALA A 533 -11.79 -4.67 23.33
N VAL A 534 -11.69 -5.11 22.08
CA VAL A 534 -10.53 -4.83 21.22
C VAL A 534 -10.76 -3.54 20.45
N LEU A 535 -10.03 -2.48 20.81
CA LEU A 535 -10.09 -1.18 20.15
C LEU A 535 -9.13 -1.18 18.96
N MET A 536 -9.68 -1.07 17.75
CA MET A 536 -8.94 -1.10 16.48
C MET A 536 -9.11 0.23 15.72
N PRO A 537 -8.24 1.23 15.95
CA PRO A 537 -8.16 2.39 15.07
C PRO A 537 -7.75 1.98 13.65
N PRO A 538 -8.01 2.82 12.63
CA PRO A 538 -7.56 2.52 11.26
C PRO A 538 -6.03 2.48 11.18
N PRO A 539 -5.44 1.74 10.22
CA PRO A 539 -3.99 1.66 10.08
C PRO A 539 -3.32 3.03 9.93
N THR A 540 -3.83 3.89 9.04
CA THR A 540 -3.37 5.27 8.90
C THR A 540 -4.15 6.21 9.82
N TRP A 541 -3.91 6.08 11.13
CA TRP A 541 -4.59 6.91 12.13
C TRP A 541 -4.01 8.32 12.21
N SER A 542 -4.89 9.32 12.18
CA SER A 542 -4.57 10.75 12.13
C SER A 542 -5.14 11.55 13.30
N ALA A 543 -5.42 10.89 14.43
CA ALA A 543 -5.89 11.52 15.65
C ALA A 543 -4.96 12.68 16.11
N SER A 544 -5.56 13.73 16.64
CA SER A 544 -4.82 14.84 17.25
C SER A 544 -4.26 14.48 18.64
N GLU A 545 -3.48 15.38 19.23
CA GLU A 545 -3.00 15.19 20.60
C GLU A 545 -4.17 15.17 21.60
N ASP A 546 -5.17 16.03 21.39
CA ASP A 546 -6.36 16.07 22.24
C ASP A 546 -7.22 14.80 22.07
N ASP A 547 -7.34 14.28 20.84
CA ASP A 547 -8.00 13.01 20.55
C ASP A 547 -7.34 11.86 21.28
N THR A 548 -6.03 11.71 21.13
CA THR A 548 -5.28 10.63 21.77
C THR A 548 -5.32 10.73 23.30
N ARG A 549 -5.24 11.94 23.85
CA ARG A 549 -5.37 12.18 25.30
C ARG A 549 -6.77 11.81 25.80
N ALA A 550 -7.83 12.17 25.07
CA ALA A 550 -9.20 11.83 25.46
C ALA A 550 -9.44 10.32 25.41
N VAL A 551 -8.93 9.63 24.38
CA VAL A 551 -9.01 8.17 24.27
C VAL A 551 -8.35 7.49 25.46
N LEU A 552 -7.10 7.86 25.79
CA LEU A 552 -6.39 7.26 26.91
C LEU A 552 -7.00 7.64 28.27
N SER A 553 -7.58 8.83 28.39
CA SER A 553 -8.30 9.25 29.60
C SER A 553 -9.58 8.43 29.79
N ALA A 554 -10.32 8.17 28.71
CA ALA A 554 -11.49 7.29 28.71
C ALA A 554 -11.12 5.86 29.11
N MET A 555 -10.04 5.30 28.54
CA MET A 555 -9.53 3.98 28.94
C MET A 555 -9.11 3.96 30.42
N SER A 556 -8.41 4.99 30.88
CA SER A 556 -7.99 5.12 32.28
C SER A 556 -9.18 5.19 33.23
N LEU A 557 -10.24 5.90 32.83
CA LEU A 557 -11.48 5.98 33.59
C LEU A 557 -12.16 4.61 33.69
N LEU A 558 -12.30 3.89 32.57
CA LEU A 558 -12.89 2.54 32.56
C LEU A 558 -12.11 1.54 33.41
N LEU A 559 -10.78 1.56 33.31
CA LEU A 559 -9.89 0.68 34.09
C LEU A 559 -9.85 1.06 35.58
N GLY A 560 -9.87 2.36 35.89
CA GLY A 560 -9.84 2.86 37.27
C GLY A 560 -11.19 2.77 38.00
N SER A 561 -12.28 2.53 37.27
CA SER A 561 -13.63 2.33 37.81
C SER A 561 -14.09 0.87 37.78
N ASP A 562 -13.18 -0.07 37.48
CA ASP A 562 -13.47 -1.51 37.36
C ASP A 562 -14.57 -1.85 36.34
N LEU A 563 -14.84 -0.95 35.39
CA LEU A 563 -15.70 -1.18 34.23
C LEU A 563 -14.98 -1.94 33.11
N ALA A 564 -13.65 -1.87 33.12
CA ALA A 564 -12.77 -2.64 32.25
C ALA A 564 -11.63 -3.26 33.06
N ILE A 565 -11.11 -4.38 32.57
CA ILE A 565 -9.89 -5.01 33.06
C ILE A 565 -8.87 -5.14 31.93
N PRO A 566 -7.56 -5.10 32.21
CA PRO A 566 -6.55 -5.26 31.17
C PRO A 566 -6.59 -6.65 30.54
N ARG A 567 -6.60 -6.71 29.22
CA ARG A 567 -6.53 -7.97 28.46
C ARG A 567 -5.45 -7.92 27.39
N PRO A 568 -4.15 -8.07 27.72
CA PRO A 568 -3.04 -7.85 26.79
C PRO A 568 -3.17 -8.65 25.49
N LEU A 569 -2.74 -8.07 24.36
CA LEU A 569 -2.83 -8.73 23.05
C LEU A 569 -2.12 -10.09 22.99
N ALA A 570 -1.01 -10.27 23.71
CA ALA A 570 -0.33 -11.57 23.79
C ALA A 570 -1.18 -12.65 24.48
N GLY A 571 -2.03 -12.25 25.45
CA GLY A 571 -3.03 -13.12 26.07
C GLY A 571 -4.09 -13.54 25.05
N ILE A 572 -4.63 -12.58 24.29
CA ILE A 572 -5.59 -12.86 23.21
C ILE A 572 -4.99 -13.82 22.18
N ALA A 573 -3.74 -13.63 21.76
CA ALA A 573 -3.08 -14.55 20.83
C ALA A 573 -2.95 -15.98 21.39
N THR A 574 -2.73 -16.11 22.70
CA THR A 574 -2.68 -17.40 23.40
C THR A 574 -4.07 -18.05 23.45
N ASP A 575 -5.10 -17.27 23.79
CA ASP A 575 -6.49 -17.72 23.83
C ASP A 575 -6.99 -18.18 22.46
N LEU A 576 -6.63 -17.46 21.39
CA LEU A 576 -6.93 -17.85 20.01
C LEU A 576 -6.23 -19.15 19.60
N THR A 577 -4.99 -19.37 20.06
CA THR A 577 -4.28 -20.63 19.81
C THR A 577 -4.97 -21.81 20.51
N ALA A 578 -5.49 -21.59 21.72
CA ALA A 578 -6.27 -22.61 22.43
C ALA A 578 -7.64 -22.86 21.76
N THR A 579 -8.22 -21.81 21.18
CA THR A 579 -9.53 -21.85 20.52
C THR A 579 -9.47 -22.50 19.14
N SER A 580 -8.39 -22.29 18.39
CA SER A 580 -8.28 -22.68 16.97
C SER A 580 -8.42 -24.18 16.71
N GLY A 581 -8.17 -25.04 17.71
CA GLY A 581 -8.29 -26.50 17.59
C GLY A 581 -9.70 -27.06 17.76
N ALA A 582 -10.71 -26.22 17.95
CA ALA A 582 -12.10 -26.64 18.15
C ALA A 582 -12.90 -26.65 16.82
N PRO A 583 -14.02 -27.40 16.74
CA PRO A 583 -14.92 -27.33 15.59
C PRO A 583 -15.42 -25.89 15.36
N ALA A 584 -15.70 -25.54 14.11
CA ALA A 584 -16.11 -24.18 13.73
C ALA A 584 -17.29 -23.69 14.59
N GLY A 585 -17.04 -22.61 15.33
CA GLY A 585 -17.98 -21.94 16.22
C GLY A 585 -18.54 -20.65 15.63
N ALA A 586 -17.94 -20.19 14.53
CA ALA A 586 -18.43 -19.10 13.70
C ALA A 586 -17.97 -19.27 12.24
N GLU A 587 -18.56 -18.48 11.35
CA GLU A 587 -18.16 -18.39 9.95
C GLU A 587 -18.02 -16.93 9.49
N LEU A 588 -17.20 -16.73 8.46
CA LEU A 588 -16.94 -15.43 7.89
C LEU A 588 -18.05 -15.02 6.93
N VAL A 589 -18.50 -13.77 7.03
CA VAL A 589 -19.55 -13.19 6.18
C VAL A 589 -19.17 -11.77 5.76
N ALA A 590 -19.69 -11.33 4.61
CA ALA A 590 -19.58 -9.93 4.22
C ALA A 590 -20.40 -9.05 5.18
N PRO A 591 -19.82 -7.98 5.76
CA PRO A 591 -20.53 -7.16 6.73
C PRO A 591 -21.67 -6.36 6.06
N PRO A 592 -22.88 -6.39 6.63
CA PRO A 592 -24.07 -5.84 5.99
C PRO A 592 -24.00 -4.31 5.88
N GLY A 593 -24.53 -3.76 4.79
CA GLY A 593 -24.64 -2.32 4.58
C GLY A 593 -23.29 -1.59 4.39
N THR A 594 -22.19 -2.32 4.22
CA THR A 594 -20.86 -1.76 3.96
C THR A 594 -20.53 -1.81 2.47
N ALA A 595 -19.71 -0.86 2.03
CA ALA A 595 -19.05 -0.91 0.72
C ALA A 595 -17.56 -1.10 0.97
N ILE A 596 -17.13 -2.35 1.04
CA ILE A 596 -15.72 -2.75 1.16
C ILE A 596 -15.16 -2.84 -0.26
N THR A 597 -14.20 -1.98 -0.55
CA THR A 597 -13.55 -1.87 -1.85
C THR A 597 -12.09 -2.26 -1.71
N GLY A 598 -11.71 -3.34 -2.40
CA GLY A 598 -10.31 -3.69 -2.56
C GLY A 598 -9.63 -2.90 -3.69
N PRO A 599 -8.35 -3.19 -3.96
CA PRO A 599 -7.63 -2.66 -5.12
C PRO A 599 -8.36 -2.92 -6.45
N ASP A 600 -8.17 -2.05 -7.44
CA ASP A 600 -8.75 -2.20 -8.78
C ASP A 600 -8.34 -3.56 -9.39
N PRO A 601 -9.27 -4.37 -9.93
CA PRO A 601 -8.95 -5.64 -10.59
C PRO A 601 -7.88 -5.54 -11.68
N ARG A 602 -7.75 -4.40 -12.35
CA ARG A 602 -6.67 -4.13 -13.33
C ARG A 602 -5.30 -4.08 -12.66
N VAL A 603 -5.21 -3.49 -11.47
CA VAL A 603 -3.96 -3.47 -10.69
C VAL A 603 -3.59 -4.90 -10.29
N ILE A 604 -4.55 -5.69 -9.80
CA ILE A 604 -4.34 -7.11 -9.45
C ILE A 604 -3.85 -7.91 -10.67
N ALA A 605 -4.44 -7.68 -11.85
CA ALA A 605 -4.01 -8.32 -13.09
C ALA A 605 -2.60 -7.91 -13.52
N SER A 606 -2.24 -6.62 -13.43
CA SER A 606 -0.89 -6.12 -13.69
C SER A 606 0.13 -6.74 -12.73
N VAL A 607 -0.16 -6.74 -11.42
CA VAL A 607 0.71 -7.36 -10.41
C VAL A 607 0.95 -8.84 -10.73
N ARG A 608 -0.08 -9.60 -11.08
CA ARG A 608 0.08 -11.01 -11.47
C ARG A 608 1.00 -11.18 -12.68
N ALA A 609 0.85 -10.34 -13.70
CA ALA A 609 1.69 -10.36 -14.88
C ALA A 609 3.15 -10.01 -14.55
N ASP A 610 3.38 -8.93 -13.80
CA ASP A 610 4.71 -8.46 -13.44
C ASP A 610 5.43 -9.41 -12.48
N LEU A 611 4.70 -10.12 -11.61
CA LEU A 611 5.27 -11.20 -10.79
C LEU A 611 5.78 -12.36 -11.64
N GLN A 612 5.01 -12.78 -12.64
CA GLN A 612 5.48 -13.82 -13.55
C GLN A 612 6.77 -13.39 -14.27
N GLN A 613 6.81 -12.16 -14.77
CA GLN A 613 8.02 -11.60 -15.39
C GLN A 613 9.20 -11.53 -14.42
N THR A 614 8.95 -11.14 -13.17
CA THR A 614 9.95 -11.07 -12.11
C THR A 614 10.51 -12.46 -11.80
N ARG A 615 9.67 -13.50 -11.72
CA ARG A 615 10.10 -14.89 -11.53
C ARG A 615 10.92 -15.39 -12.72
N ASP A 616 10.46 -15.20 -13.95
CA ASP A 616 11.17 -15.63 -15.16
C ASP A 616 12.59 -15.01 -15.26
N LEU A 617 12.72 -13.75 -14.85
CA LEU A 617 14.00 -13.06 -14.76
C LEU A 617 14.86 -13.60 -13.61
N GLN A 618 14.30 -13.72 -12.40
CA GLN A 618 15.01 -14.19 -11.22
C GLN A 618 15.58 -15.60 -11.40
N ASP A 619 14.83 -16.52 -12.01
CA ASP A 619 15.25 -17.90 -12.26
C ASP A 619 16.48 -17.96 -13.18
N SER A 620 16.67 -16.92 -13.99
CA SER A 620 17.79 -16.80 -14.91
C SER A 620 18.96 -16.02 -14.29
N MET A 621 18.75 -15.30 -13.19
CA MET A 621 19.82 -14.66 -12.42
C MET A 621 20.55 -15.67 -11.53
N THR A 622 21.85 -15.48 -11.32
CA THR A 622 22.69 -16.39 -10.52
C THR A 622 23.33 -15.66 -9.37
N ARG A 623 23.24 -16.23 -8.16
CA ARG A 623 23.97 -15.72 -7.00
C ARG A 623 25.46 -16.02 -7.18
N ARG A 624 26.28 -15.00 -6.98
CA ARG A 624 27.74 -15.09 -6.98
C ARG A 624 28.29 -14.69 -5.62
N ALA A 625 29.37 -15.35 -5.17
CA ALA A 625 29.95 -15.07 -3.85
C ALA A 625 30.80 -13.78 -3.84
N ASP A 626 31.33 -13.38 -4.99
CA ASP A 626 32.09 -12.15 -5.21
C ASP A 626 31.20 -10.90 -5.40
N VAL A 627 29.88 -11.07 -5.41
CA VAL A 627 28.89 -10.00 -5.57
C VAL A 627 28.08 -9.89 -4.28
N PRO A 628 28.05 -8.72 -3.60
CA PRO A 628 27.35 -8.56 -2.33
C PRO A 628 25.83 -8.78 -2.44
N ILE A 629 25.24 -8.46 -3.60
CA ILE A 629 23.80 -8.52 -3.79
C ILE A 629 23.33 -9.84 -4.42
N THR A 630 22.21 -10.35 -3.90
CA THR A 630 21.57 -11.57 -4.36
C THR A 630 20.43 -11.24 -5.33
N PRO A 631 20.08 -12.11 -6.29
CA PRO A 631 18.97 -11.85 -7.22
C PRO A 631 17.64 -11.52 -6.52
N GLY A 632 17.33 -12.23 -5.43
CA GLY A 632 16.15 -11.95 -4.62
C GLY A 632 16.18 -10.56 -4.00
N ALA A 633 17.33 -10.16 -3.43
CA ALA A 633 17.50 -8.80 -2.88
C ALA A 633 17.46 -7.71 -3.96
N TYR A 634 17.96 -8.00 -5.16
CA TYR A 634 17.91 -7.08 -6.31
C TYR A 634 16.47 -6.81 -6.77
N LEU A 635 15.61 -7.83 -6.76
CA LEU A 635 14.22 -7.72 -7.21
C LEU A 635 13.21 -7.50 -6.07
N ALA A 636 13.66 -7.51 -4.81
CA ALA A 636 12.76 -7.38 -3.65
C ALA A 636 11.93 -6.08 -3.67
N PRO A 637 12.51 -4.89 -3.93
CA PRO A 637 11.71 -3.67 -3.90
C PRO A 637 10.59 -3.64 -4.96
N LEU A 638 10.75 -4.31 -6.10
CA LEU A 638 9.69 -4.42 -7.11
C LEU A 638 8.49 -5.23 -6.59
N ARG A 639 8.74 -6.30 -5.81
CA ARG A 639 7.67 -7.06 -5.15
C ARG A 639 7.00 -6.23 -4.06
N GLU A 640 7.77 -5.47 -3.29
CA GLU A 640 7.26 -4.56 -2.27
C GLU A 640 6.38 -3.46 -2.89
N ASP A 641 6.74 -2.94 -4.07
CA ASP A 641 5.90 -1.98 -4.81
C ASP A 641 4.59 -2.60 -5.31
N MET A 642 4.59 -3.87 -5.69
CA MET A 642 3.36 -4.59 -6.02
C MET A 642 2.46 -4.75 -4.78
N LEU A 643 3.03 -5.00 -3.59
CA LEU A 643 2.27 -5.03 -2.33
C LEU A 643 1.68 -3.65 -1.99
N ARG A 644 2.48 -2.59 -2.09
CA ARG A 644 2.02 -1.20 -1.87
C ARG A 644 0.93 -0.78 -2.85
N ALA A 645 0.96 -1.29 -4.09
CA ALA A 645 -0.10 -1.04 -5.08
C ALA A 645 -1.44 -1.72 -4.71
N MET A 646 -1.41 -2.70 -3.82
CA MET A 646 -2.58 -3.46 -3.35
C MET A 646 -2.96 -3.13 -1.90
N ALA A 647 -2.54 -1.97 -1.38
CA ALA A 647 -2.87 -1.53 -0.03
C ALA A 647 -4.39 -1.34 0.16
N SER A 648 -4.91 -1.75 1.31
CA SER A 648 -6.27 -1.47 1.75
C SER A 648 -6.32 -0.09 2.42
N VAL A 649 -7.25 0.78 2.00
CA VAL A 649 -7.31 2.18 2.44
C VAL A 649 -8.71 2.58 2.91
N ALA A 650 -8.85 3.73 3.59
CA ALA A 650 -10.17 4.24 3.93
C ALA A 650 -10.93 4.69 2.66
N PRO A 651 -12.27 4.69 2.67
CA PRO A 651 -13.06 5.07 1.48
C PRO A 651 -12.73 6.45 0.92
N GLN A 652 -12.35 7.40 1.78
CA GLN A 652 -11.95 8.75 1.38
C GLN A 652 -10.65 8.79 0.57
N ASP A 653 -9.83 7.75 0.64
CA ASP A 653 -8.50 7.67 0.02
C ASP A 653 -8.48 6.81 -1.24
N GLU A 654 -9.57 6.11 -1.58
CA GLU A 654 -9.61 5.15 -2.69
C GLU A 654 -9.08 5.73 -4.00
N GLN A 655 -9.45 6.98 -4.33
CA GLN A 655 -8.97 7.65 -5.55
C GLN A 655 -7.47 7.98 -5.51
N ALA A 656 -6.94 8.35 -4.34
CA ALA A 656 -5.51 8.60 -4.19
C ALA A 656 -4.72 7.29 -4.24
N ALA A 657 -5.24 6.24 -3.60
CA ALA A 657 -4.67 4.89 -3.64
C ALA A 657 -4.67 4.30 -5.05
N ALA A 658 -5.76 4.44 -5.81
CA ALA A 658 -5.84 3.97 -7.20
C ALA A 658 -4.81 4.65 -8.11
N ARG A 659 -4.61 5.97 -7.96
CA ARG A 659 -3.55 6.70 -8.68
C ARG A 659 -2.17 6.20 -8.29
N SER A 660 -1.90 6.04 -6.98
CA SER A 660 -0.63 5.48 -6.49
C SER A 660 -0.38 4.08 -7.05
N ALA A 661 -1.37 3.20 -7.00
CA ALA A 661 -1.28 1.83 -7.52
C ALA A 661 -0.97 1.79 -9.02
N SER A 662 -1.64 2.64 -9.83
CA SER A 662 -1.34 2.76 -11.25
C SER A 662 0.10 3.21 -11.49
N MET A 663 0.57 4.24 -10.79
CA MET A 663 1.95 4.73 -10.91
C MET A 663 2.97 3.63 -10.54
N ARG A 664 2.72 2.89 -9.45
CA ARG A 664 3.61 1.80 -9.01
C ARG A 664 3.69 0.67 -10.02
N THR A 665 2.55 0.16 -10.49
CA THR A 665 2.53 -0.91 -11.49
C THR A 665 3.18 -0.48 -12.82
N SER A 666 2.96 0.75 -13.29
CA SER A 666 3.63 1.28 -14.48
C SER A 666 5.14 1.43 -14.30
N ALA A 667 5.60 1.91 -13.14
CA ALA A 667 7.02 2.03 -12.83
C ALA A 667 7.69 0.65 -12.77
N VAL A 668 7.07 -0.33 -12.10
CA VAL A 668 7.56 -1.71 -12.04
C VAL A 668 7.66 -2.33 -13.43
N ALA A 669 6.63 -2.22 -14.26
CA ALA A 669 6.67 -2.73 -15.63
C ALA A 669 7.80 -2.09 -16.45
N THR A 670 8.00 -0.78 -16.32
CA THR A 670 9.11 -0.06 -16.98
C THR A 670 10.47 -0.58 -16.51
N THR A 671 10.64 -0.79 -15.21
CA THR A 671 11.89 -1.31 -14.66
C THR A 671 12.15 -2.75 -15.07
N LEU A 672 11.14 -3.60 -15.15
CA LEU A 672 11.27 -4.95 -15.70
C LEU A 672 11.68 -4.94 -17.18
N MET A 673 11.17 -4.00 -17.98
CA MET A 673 11.64 -3.78 -19.36
C MET A 673 13.10 -3.32 -19.38
N ASN A 674 13.49 -2.39 -18.51
CA ASN A 674 14.87 -1.92 -18.41
C ASN A 674 15.84 -3.03 -18.00
N ILE A 675 15.45 -3.90 -17.07
CA ILE A 675 16.23 -5.07 -16.68
C ILE A 675 16.45 -6.02 -17.88
N ARG A 676 15.40 -6.25 -18.68
CA ARG A 676 15.52 -7.07 -19.91
C ARG A 676 16.44 -6.42 -20.94
N ASN A 677 16.36 -5.11 -21.10
CA ASN A 677 17.16 -4.35 -22.07
C ASN A 677 18.62 -4.15 -21.62
N GLY A 678 18.88 -4.22 -20.31
CA GLY A 678 20.23 -4.18 -19.73
C GLY A 678 21.07 -5.41 -20.05
N VAL A 679 20.48 -6.48 -20.61
CA VAL A 679 21.21 -7.65 -21.09
C VAL A 679 20.92 -7.84 -22.57
N GLY A 680 21.95 -7.86 -23.40
CA GLY A 680 21.75 -7.90 -24.84
C GLY A 680 23.02 -8.17 -25.63
N ILE A 681 22.86 -8.30 -26.95
CA ILE A 681 23.95 -8.51 -27.88
C ILE A 681 24.41 -7.14 -28.39
N LEU A 682 25.71 -6.86 -28.30
CA LEU A 682 26.29 -5.68 -28.92
C LEU A 682 26.34 -5.88 -30.44
N ASP A 683 25.62 -5.06 -31.19
CA ASP A 683 25.61 -5.11 -32.65
C ASP A 683 27.01 -4.75 -33.19
N PRO A 684 27.69 -5.66 -33.90
CA PRO A 684 28.99 -5.38 -34.52
C PRO A 684 28.91 -4.42 -35.72
N GLY A 685 27.71 -4.01 -36.16
CA GLY A 685 27.49 -2.91 -37.12
C GLY A 685 27.97 -3.17 -38.55
N GLY A 686 28.23 -4.43 -38.94
CA GLY A 686 28.89 -4.76 -40.18
C GLY A 686 28.43 -6.05 -40.86
N ARG A 687 28.87 -6.24 -42.12
CA ARG A 687 28.69 -7.49 -42.87
C ARG A 687 29.78 -8.47 -42.46
N PHE A 688 29.40 -9.70 -42.10
CA PHE A 688 30.36 -10.76 -41.79
C PHE A 688 30.63 -11.60 -43.02
N THR A 689 31.88 -11.71 -43.45
CA THR A 689 32.27 -12.64 -44.51
C THR A 689 32.84 -13.90 -43.89
N LEU A 690 32.22 -15.06 -44.14
CA LEU A 690 32.74 -16.35 -43.71
C LEU A 690 33.94 -16.73 -44.58
N ALA A 691 35.10 -16.91 -43.96
CA ALA A 691 36.32 -17.33 -44.65
C ALA A 691 36.27 -18.80 -45.12
N SER A 692 35.39 -19.62 -44.51
CA SER A 692 35.20 -21.04 -44.84
C SER A 692 33.76 -21.48 -44.55
N GLU A 693 33.39 -22.68 -45.02
CA GLU A 693 32.08 -23.30 -44.72
C GLU A 693 31.77 -23.40 -43.22
N ARG A 694 32.77 -23.31 -42.32
CA ARG A 694 32.63 -23.51 -40.86
C ARG A 694 33.20 -22.38 -40.00
N SER A 695 33.23 -21.15 -40.50
CA SER A 695 33.75 -20.02 -39.72
C SER A 695 32.80 -19.65 -38.57
N PRO A 696 33.28 -19.47 -37.33
CA PRO A 696 32.44 -19.07 -36.21
C PRO A 696 32.05 -17.58 -36.30
N LEU A 697 30.87 -17.23 -35.78
CA LEU A 697 30.46 -15.84 -35.60
C LEU A 697 30.92 -15.34 -34.23
N LEU A 698 31.61 -14.20 -34.22
CA LEU A 698 32.04 -13.55 -32.98
C LEU A 698 30.94 -12.59 -32.53
N LEU A 699 30.34 -12.87 -31.38
CA LEU A 699 29.34 -12.00 -30.76
C LEU A 699 29.84 -11.55 -29.39
N VAL A 700 29.44 -10.35 -28.97
CA VAL A 700 29.70 -9.86 -27.63
C VAL A 700 28.35 -9.66 -26.95
N ILE A 701 28.17 -10.33 -25.81
CA ILE A 701 26.99 -10.15 -24.97
C ILE A 701 27.37 -9.21 -23.83
N ARG A 702 26.53 -8.22 -23.54
CA ARG A 702 26.66 -7.32 -22.40
C ARG A 702 25.64 -7.66 -21.32
N ASN A 703 26.00 -7.41 -20.07
CA ASN A 703 25.11 -7.42 -18.92
C ASN A 703 25.43 -6.20 -18.05
N ASP A 704 24.54 -5.22 -18.09
CA ASP A 704 24.66 -3.98 -17.33
C ASP A 704 24.12 -4.14 -15.89
N LEU A 705 23.51 -5.28 -15.56
CA LEU A 705 22.92 -5.56 -14.26
C LEU A 705 24.00 -5.83 -13.20
N PRO A 706 23.72 -5.51 -11.91
CA PRO A 706 24.63 -5.81 -10.80
C PRO A 706 24.66 -7.30 -10.42
N VAL A 707 23.86 -8.13 -11.09
CA VAL A 707 23.77 -9.59 -10.86
C VAL A 707 24.13 -10.35 -12.12
N ALA A 708 24.73 -11.53 -11.96
CA ALA A 708 25.02 -12.41 -13.10
C ALA A 708 23.72 -12.98 -13.69
N MET A 709 23.70 -13.17 -15.00
CA MET A 709 22.54 -13.72 -15.71
C MET A 709 22.91 -14.87 -16.63
N ARG A 710 22.11 -15.93 -16.61
CA ARG A 710 22.17 -17.09 -17.49
C ARG A 710 21.24 -16.87 -18.68
N THR A 711 21.80 -16.98 -19.88
CA THR A 711 21.11 -16.69 -21.13
C THR A 711 21.32 -17.81 -22.14
N ARG A 712 20.50 -17.84 -23.20
CA ARG A 712 20.70 -18.66 -24.40
C ARG A 712 20.55 -17.79 -25.63
N LEU A 713 21.20 -18.20 -26.72
CA LEU A 713 20.97 -17.58 -28.02
C LEU A 713 19.69 -18.14 -28.63
N ASN A 714 18.84 -17.27 -29.14
CA ASN A 714 17.69 -17.63 -29.97
C ASN A 714 17.99 -17.20 -31.41
N VAL A 715 18.33 -18.17 -32.26
CA VAL A 715 18.82 -17.89 -33.62
C VAL A 715 17.81 -18.34 -34.66
N SER A 716 17.38 -17.41 -35.51
CA SER A 716 16.55 -17.69 -36.68
C SER A 716 17.40 -17.61 -37.95
N ALA A 717 17.81 -18.77 -38.46
CA ALA A 717 18.65 -18.89 -39.66
C ALA A 717 17.84 -19.36 -40.88
N PRO A 718 17.93 -18.68 -42.05
CA PRO A 718 17.30 -19.13 -43.29
C PRO A 718 17.85 -20.46 -43.82
N SER A 719 17.12 -21.10 -44.74
CA SER A 719 17.53 -22.38 -45.35
C SER A 719 18.94 -22.30 -45.97
N GLY A 720 19.79 -23.31 -45.69
CA GLY A 720 21.18 -23.37 -46.19
C GLY A 720 22.24 -22.73 -45.28
N MET A 721 21.86 -22.30 -44.07
CA MET A 721 22.77 -22.00 -42.96
C MET A 721 22.28 -22.69 -41.69
N THR A 722 23.20 -23.33 -40.96
CA THR A 722 22.94 -23.90 -39.63
C THR A 722 23.84 -23.22 -38.61
N VAL A 723 23.27 -22.86 -37.46
CA VAL A 723 23.97 -22.22 -36.35
C VAL A 723 23.94 -23.19 -35.17
N GLY A 724 25.10 -23.44 -34.58
CA GLY A 724 25.24 -24.36 -33.45
C GLY A 724 24.63 -23.80 -32.17
N ASP A 725 24.06 -24.67 -31.36
CA ASP A 725 23.57 -24.32 -30.03
C ASP A 725 24.76 -24.13 -29.06
N MET A 726 24.80 -22.97 -28.41
CA MET A 726 25.81 -22.62 -27.41
C MET A 726 25.46 -23.11 -26.01
N GLY A 727 24.23 -23.61 -25.80
CA GLY A 727 23.71 -23.95 -24.49
C GLY A 727 23.48 -22.72 -23.61
N VAL A 728 23.58 -22.91 -22.29
CA VAL A 728 23.39 -21.84 -21.31
C VAL A 728 24.70 -21.09 -21.07
N LEU A 729 24.67 -19.78 -21.24
CA LEU A 729 25.80 -18.87 -21.08
C LEU A 729 25.59 -18.02 -19.83
N GLU A 730 26.53 -18.06 -18.88
CA GLU A 730 26.55 -17.11 -17.76
C GLU A 730 27.30 -15.83 -18.16
N ILE A 731 26.64 -14.69 -18.04
CA ILE A 731 27.23 -13.38 -18.29
C ILE A 731 27.50 -12.72 -16.93
N PRO A 732 28.76 -12.30 -16.65
CA PRO A 732 29.11 -11.67 -15.38
C PRO A 732 28.33 -10.36 -15.15
N PRO A 733 28.15 -9.92 -13.90
CA PRO A 733 27.53 -8.63 -13.59
C PRO A 733 28.37 -7.47 -14.13
N ARG A 734 27.73 -6.37 -14.54
CA ARG A 734 28.38 -5.13 -15.03
C ARG A 734 29.54 -5.42 -16.00
N GLY A 735 29.33 -6.30 -16.98
CA GLY A 735 30.41 -6.84 -17.79
C GLY A 735 29.98 -7.33 -19.18
N THR A 736 30.98 -7.69 -19.99
CA THR A 736 30.78 -8.26 -21.31
C THR A 736 31.43 -9.64 -21.44
N ARG A 737 30.88 -10.47 -22.32
CA ARG A 737 31.44 -11.78 -22.65
C ARG A 737 31.45 -11.97 -24.16
N GLN A 738 32.63 -12.17 -24.73
CA GLN A 738 32.78 -12.56 -26.12
C GLN A 738 32.51 -14.06 -26.27
N ILE A 739 31.72 -14.43 -27.27
CA ILE A 739 31.38 -15.81 -27.60
C ILE A 739 31.65 -16.11 -29.07
N GLN A 740 32.00 -17.35 -29.36
CA GLN A 740 32.23 -17.84 -30.72
C GLN A 740 31.12 -18.83 -31.06
N VAL A 741 30.20 -18.45 -31.94
CA VAL A 741 29.05 -19.27 -32.32
C VAL A 741 29.42 -20.11 -33.55
N PRO A 742 29.45 -21.45 -33.45
CA PRO A 742 29.73 -22.30 -34.60
C PRO A 742 28.66 -22.10 -35.68
N THR A 743 29.07 -21.88 -36.92
CA THR A 743 28.13 -21.83 -38.05
C THR A 743 28.56 -22.76 -39.17
N ARG A 744 27.60 -23.19 -39.99
CA ARG A 744 27.85 -23.91 -41.21
C ARG A 744 26.97 -23.40 -42.34
N ALA A 745 27.59 -23.00 -43.45
CA ALA A 745 26.91 -22.49 -44.63
C ALA A 745 27.07 -23.43 -45.82
N ASP A 746 25.96 -23.82 -46.44
CA ASP A 746 25.94 -24.83 -47.52
C ASP A 746 25.90 -24.21 -48.93
N ARG A 747 25.78 -22.88 -49.05
CA ARG A 747 25.73 -22.15 -50.33
C ARG A 747 26.46 -20.81 -50.26
N SER A 748 27.15 -20.43 -51.34
CA SER A 748 27.74 -19.09 -51.48
C SER A 748 26.69 -18.03 -51.80
N ARG A 749 26.15 -17.38 -50.78
CA ARG A 749 25.24 -16.23 -50.91
C ARG A 749 25.28 -15.36 -49.65
N SER A 750 24.77 -14.14 -49.75
CA SER A 750 24.47 -13.31 -48.59
C SER A 750 23.20 -13.83 -47.92
N ILE A 751 23.27 -14.13 -46.62
CA ILE A 751 22.16 -14.61 -45.80
C ILE A 751 22.03 -13.68 -44.60
N THR A 752 20.82 -13.21 -44.31
CA THR A 752 20.56 -12.46 -43.07
C THR A 752 20.16 -13.44 -41.98
N VAL A 753 20.87 -13.43 -40.86
CA VAL A 753 20.58 -14.25 -39.68
C VAL A 753 20.08 -13.32 -38.58
N GLU A 754 18.89 -13.60 -38.05
CA GLU A 754 18.38 -12.90 -36.88
C GLU A 754 18.86 -13.63 -35.62
N ILE A 755 19.53 -12.90 -34.73
CA ILE A 755 20.11 -13.44 -33.50
C ILE A 755 19.53 -12.63 -32.33
N GLY A 756 18.71 -13.28 -31.52
CA GLY A 756 18.21 -12.75 -30.26
C GLY A 756 18.87 -13.42 -29.07
N LEU A 757 18.69 -12.81 -27.90
CA LEU A 757 19.08 -13.38 -26.62
C LEU A 757 17.82 -13.68 -25.81
N VAL A 758 17.80 -14.81 -25.11
CA VAL A 758 16.68 -15.19 -24.25
C VAL A 758 17.18 -15.66 -22.89
N THR A 759 16.33 -15.55 -21.88
CA THR A 759 16.55 -16.14 -20.56
C THR A 759 16.54 -17.67 -20.62
N THR A 760 16.90 -18.36 -19.52
CA THR A 760 16.76 -19.83 -19.48
C THR A 760 15.30 -20.30 -19.55
N GLY A 761 14.34 -19.43 -19.23
CA GLY A 761 12.90 -19.67 -19.43
C GLY A 761 12.37 -19.32 -20.83
N GLY A 762 13.19 -18.73 -21.71
CA GLY A 762 12.79 -18.33 -23.06
C GLY A 762 12.24 -16.91 -23.19
N VAL A 763 12.37 -16.07 -22.15
CA VAL A 763 11.97 -14.65 -22.21
C VAL A 763 13.01 -13.86 -23.02
N PRO A 764 12.62 -13.07 -24.03
CA PRO A 764 13.56 -12.23 -24.79
C PRO A 764 14.31 -11.21 -23.92
N LEU A 765 15.59 -10.99 -24.24
CA LEU A 765 16.51 -10.05 -23.61
C LEU A 765 17.12 -9.14 -24.69
N GLY A 766 17.04 -7.83 -24.48
CA GLY A 766 17.47 -6.81 -25.44
C GLY A 766 16.80 -6.94 -26.81
N ASP A 767 17.36 -6.21 -27.79
CA ASP A 767 16.93 -6.26 -29.17
C ASP A 767 17.61 -7.40 -29.93
N SER A 768 16.87 -8.05 -30.84
CA SER A 768 17.45 -8.97 -31.82
C SER A 768 18.31 -8.20 -32.83
N ILE A 769 19.47 -8.75 -33.17
CA ILE A 769 20.34 -8.20 -34.23
C ILE A 769 20.16 -8.95 -35.54
N ASN A 770 20.27 -8.22 -36.66
CA ASN A 770 20.22 -8.79 -38.00
C ASN A 770 21.62 -8.80 -38.63
N LEU A 771 22.24 -9.98 -38.66
CA LEU A 771 23.59 -10.12 -39.19
C LEU A 771 23.56 -10.53 -40.67
N SER A 772 24.09 -9.69 -41.55
CA SER A 772 24.30 -10.09 -42.96
C SER A 772 25.59 -10.88 -43.07
N VAL A 773 25.46 -12.18 -43.30
CA VAL A 773 26.57 -13.13 -43.42
C VAL A 773 26.77 -13.49 -44.89
N HIS A 774 27.92 -13.15 -45.45
CA HIS A 774 28.32 -13.54 -46.79
C HIS A 774 29.14 -14.83 -46.72
N SER A 775 28.65 -15.91 -47.34
CA SER A 775 29.37 -17.18 -47.42
C SER A 775 30.14 -17.30 -48.73
N ASN A 776 31.42 -17.67 -48.64
CA ASN A 776 32.26 -18.02 -49.79
C ASN A 776 32.39 -19.55 -49.99
N ALA A 777 31.38 -20.32 -49.56
CA ALA A 777 31.34 -21.79 -49.70
C ALA A 777 31.26 -22.27 -51.17
N TYR A 778 32.42 -22.39 -51.82
CA TYR A 778 32.54 -23.07 -53.11
C TYR A 778 32.10 -24.54 -52.95
N GLY A 779 30.84 -24.82 -53.23
CA GLY A 779 30.25 -26.12 -52.97
C GLY A 779 30.89 -27.28 -53.75
N LYS A 780 30.36 -28.48 -53.51
CA LYS A 780 30.75 -29.74 -54.17
C LYS A 780 31.02 -29.68 -55.69
N PRO A 781 30.36 -28.83 -56.52
CA PRO A 781 30.63 -28.79 -57.95
C PRO A 781 32.07 -28.45 -58.31
N LEU A 782 32.74 -27.52 -57.61
CA LEU A 782 34.13 -27.18 -57.93
C LEU A 782 35.03 -28.37 -57.67
N PHE A 783 34.86 -29.03 -56.53
CA PHE A 783 35.57 -30.25 -56.16
C PHE A 783 35.33 -31.40 -57.15
N ILE A 784 34.07 -31.61 -57.57
CA ILE A 784 33.73 -32.59 -58.60
C ILE A 784 34.37 -32.24 -59.94
N ILE A 785 34.36 -30.96 -60.34
CA ILE A 785 35.02 -30.48 -61.56
C ILE A 785 36.53 -30.72 -61.47
N THR A 786 37.17 -30.47 -60.34
CA THR A 786 38.61 -30.72 -60.15
C THR A 786 38.92 -32.22 -60.19
N ILE A 787 38.10 -33.08 -59.57
CA ILE A 787 38.24 -34.54 -59.67
C ILE A 787 38.02 -35.01 -61.10
N CYS A 788 36.98 -34.53 -61.79
CA CYS A 788 36.70 -34.88 -63.18
C CYS A 788 37.82 -34.41 -64.10
N ALA A 789 38.34 -33.19 -63.93
CA ALA A 789 39.47 -32.66 -64.68
C ALA A 789 40.76 -33.45 -64.39
N GLY A 790 41.00 -33.82 -63.13
CA GLY A 790 42.11 -34.69 -62.72
C GLY A 790 42.01 -36.10 -63.31
N ALA A 791 40.83 -36.71 -63.25
CA ALA A 791 40.56 -38.01 -63.85
C ALA A 791 40.67 -37.96 -65.38
N LEU A 792 40.20 -36.88 -66.02
CA LEU A 792 40.36 -36.63 -67.45
C LEU A 792 41.84 -36.46 -67.80
N LEU A 793 42.62 -35.75 -66.98
CA LEU A 793 44.07 -35.58 -67.17
C LEU A 793 44.80 -36.92 -67.04
N VAL A 794 44.46 -37.74 -66.03
CA VAL A 794 45.02 -39.08 -65.87
C VAL A 794 44.62 -39.98 -67.04
N PHE A 795 43.38 -39.90 -67.51
CA PHE A 795 42.89 -40.64 -68.67
C PHE A 795 43.59 -40.20 -69.97
N LEU A 796 43.74 -38.89 -70.22
CA LEU A 796 44.43 -38.35 -71.39
C LEU A 796 45.94 -38.64 -71.33
N SER A 797 46.56 -38.55 -70.16
CA SER A 797 47.97 -38.91 -69.95
C SER A 797 48.19 -40.41 -70.13
N GLY A 798 47.28 -41.24 -69.63
CA GLY A 798 47.27 -42.70 -69.84
C GLY A 798 47.07 -43.07 -71.30
N ARG A 799 46.14 -42.40 -72.00
CA ARG A 799 45.91 -42.55 -73.45
C ARG A 799 47.16 -42.14 -74.26
N ARG A 800 47.82 -41.03 -73.90
CA ARG A 800 49.06 -40.57 -74.54
C ARG A 800 50.21 -41.55 -74.35
N LEU A 801 50.36 -42.12 -73.14
CA LEU A 801 51.38 -43.13 -72.86
C LEU A 801 51.09 -44.46 -73.59
N TRP A 802 49.82 -44.82 -73.74
CA TRP A 802 49.40 -46.03 -74.45
C TRP A 802 49.61 -45.95 -75.97
N HIS A 803 49.33 -44.80 -76.60
CA HIS A 803 49.68 -44.57 -78.02
C HIS A 803 51.20 -44.59 -78.24
N ARG A 804 52.00 -44.11 -77.28
CA ARG A 804 53.48 -44.18 -77.32
C ARG A 804 54.03 -45.62 -77.24
N PHE A 805 53.33 -46.54 -76.57
CA PHE A 805 53.71 -47.96 -76.53
C PHE A 805 53.23 -48.77 -77.74
N ARG A 806 52.31 -48.25 -78.57
CA ARG A 806 51.80 -48.90 -79.79
C ARG A 806 52.32 -48.33 -81.12
N GLY A 807 53.07 -47.23 -81.10
CA GLY A 807 53.78 -46.74 -82.30
C GLY A 807 52.92 -45.98 -83.32
N GLU A 808 51.85 -45.32 -82.88
CA GLU A 808 51.06 -44.41 -83.74
C GLU A 808 51.25 -42.93 -83.29
N PRO A 809 51.56 -41.99 -84.21
CA PRO A 809 51.65 -40.56 -83.89
C PRO A 809 50.27 -39.95 -83.60
N ASP A 810 50.21 -39.02 -82.64
CA ASP A 810 49.00 -38.26 -82.30
C ASP A 810 48.72 -37.21 -83.40
N PRO A 811 47.49 -37.12 -83.96
CA PRO A 811 47.15 -36.17 -85.01
C PRO A 811 47.30 -34.68 -84.61
N ALA A 812 47.48 -34.36 -83.32
CA ALA A 812 47.74 -32.99 -82.86
C ALA A 812 49.13 -32.44 -83.25
N ASP A 813 50.04 -33.28 -83.75
CA ASP A 813 51.41 -32.90 -84.12
C ASP A 813 51.63 -32.71 -85.65
N LEU A 814 50.60 -32.83 -86.49
CA LEU A 814 50.72 -32.81 -87.97
C LEU A 814 50.86 -31.41 -88.60
N ASP A 815 50.42 -30.34 -87.93
CA ASP A 815 50.35 -28.98 -88.51
C ASP A 815 51.31 -27.97 -87.86
N ARG A 816 52.51 -28.42 -87.44
CA ARG A 816 53.55 -27.47 -87.01
C ARG A 816 54.43 -27.09 -88.21
N PRO A 817 54.33 -25.86 -88.76
CA PRO A 817 55.22 -25.42 -89.84
C PRO A 817 56.68 -25.40 -89.36
N GLU A 818 57.60 -25.74 -90.27
CA GLU A 818 59.04 -25.76 -89.96
C GLU A 818 59.55 -24.38 -89.51
N PRO A 819 60.41 -24.32 -88.49
CA PRO A 819 60.98 -23.07 -88.00
C PRO A 819 61.86 -22.42 -89.08
N ASP A 820 61.69 -21.11 -89.28
CA ASP A 820 62.48 -20.35 -90.24
C ASP A 820 63.95 -20.23 -89.80
N GLU A 821 64.81 -19.78 -90.71
CA GLU A 821 66.26 -19.68 -90.51
C GLU A 821 66.64 -18.76 -89.33
N ARG A 822 65.73 -17.87 -88.90
CA ARG A 822 65.90 -16.96 -87.77
C ARG A 822 65.71 -17.66 -86.42
N ASP A 823 64.80 -18.63 -86.33
CA ASP A 823 64.62 -19.48 -85.14
C ASP A 823 65.78 -20.48 -84.95
N ARG A 824 66.42 -20.93 -86.04
CA ARG A 824 67.64 -21.75 -85.99
C ARG A 824 68.85 -20.96 -85.51
N LEU A 825 68.96 -19.68 -85.86
CA LEU A 825 70.05 -18.79 -85.42
C LEU A 825 69.95 -18.41 -83.92
N MET A 826 68.76 -18.39 -83.33
CA MET A 826 68.57 -18.15 -81.89
C MET A 826 68.98 -19.35 -81.01
N ALA A 827 68.92 -20.57 -81.53
CA ALA A 827 69.20 -21.79 -80.77
C ALA A 827 70.69 -22.15 -80.65
N ASP A 828 71.57 -21.58 -81.49
CA ASP A 828 72.99 -21.98 -81.59
C ASP A 828 73.99 -21.01 -80.89
N SER A 829 73.51 -20.03 -80.11
CA SER A 829 74.38 -19.07 -79.39
C SER A 829 74.74 -19.52 -77.96
N ARG A 830 75.31 -20.73 -77.82
CA ARG A 830 75.78 -21.28 -76.53
C ARG A 830 77.29 -21.23 -76.29
N ALA A 831 78.04 -20.45 -77.07
CA ALA A 831 79.49 -20.32 -76.90
C ALA A 831 79.95 -18.85 -76.90
N LEU A 832 79.59 -18.09 -75.86
CA LEU A 832 80.31 -16.90 -75.38
C LEU A 832 79.74 -16.53 -74.01
N HIS A 833 80.29 -17.16 -72.97
CA HIS A 833 80.63 -16.58 -71.65
C HIS A 833 80.90 -17.72 -70.66
N SER A 834 82.18 -18.00 -70.48
CA SER A 834 82.73 -18.63 -69.26
C SER A 834 83.64 -17.58 -68.58
N PRO A 835 84.05 -17.79 -67.31
CA PRO A 835 83.75 -16.94 -66.16
C PRO A 835 84.96 -16.11 -65.72
N PRO A 836 84.91 -15.46 -64.55
CA PRO A 836 86.09 -15.50 -63.69
C PRO A 836 85.79 -15.98 -62.27
N GLU A 837 86.82 -16.61 -61.71
CA GLU A 837 86.95 -17.09 -60.34
C GLU A 837 87.08 -15.97 -59.29
N ARG A 838 86.84 -16.41 -58.03
CA ARG A 838 87.27 -15.91 -56.72
C ARG A 838 88.30 -14.76 -56.65
N GLU A 839 88.09 -13.84 -55.70
CA GLU A 839 89.08 -13.57 -54.64
C GLU A 839 88.52 -12.83 -53.41
N HIS A 840 89.20 -13.06 -52.27
CA HIS A 840 89.03 -12.46 -50.95
C HIS A 840 89.34 -10.94 -50.90
N HIS A 841 88.67 -10.19 -50.00
CA HIS A 841 89.28 -9.53 -48.81
C HIS A 841 88.46 -8.34 -48.25
N LEU A 842 88.32 -8.34 -46.91
CA LEU A 842 88.41 -7.24 -45.93
C LEU A 842 87.69 -5.88 -46.17
N GLY A 843 86.82 -5.53 -45.21
CA GLY A 843 87.18 -4.48 -44.24
C GLY A 843 86.38 -3.17 -44.22
N ARG A 844 85.70 -2.94 -43.07
CA ARG A 844 85.27 -1.65 -42.44
C ARG A 844 84.16 -0.87 -43.19
N HIS A 845 83.16 -0.26 -42.56
CA HIS A 845 83.13 0.51 -41.31
C HIS A 845 81.70 0.58 -40.73
N HIS A 846 81.62 0.55 -39.40
CA HIS A 846 80.56 1.05 -38.49
C HIS A 846 80.23 2.56 -38.78
N PRO A 847 79.09 3.15 -38.35
CA PRO A 847 78.75 3.28 -36.93
C PRO A 847 77.28 3.13 -36.51
N ASP A 848 77.13 2.69 -35.26
CA ASP A 848 76.17 3.08 -34.21
C ASP A 848 75.06 4.09 -34.56
N HIS A 849 73.83 3.76 -34.15
CA HIS A 849 73.19 4.52 -33.08
C HIS A 849 72.19 3.69 -32.28
N ASP A 850 72.36 3.85 -30.97
CA ASP A 850 71.77 3.19 -29.82
C ASP A 850 70.56 3.98 -29.26
N ASN A 851 69.87 3.34 -28.30
CA ASN A 851 68.85 3.84 -27.36
C ASN A 851 67.42 4.06 -27.87
N GLY A 852 66.37 3.68 -27.15
CA GLY A 852 66.19 3.20 -25.77
C GLY A 852 64.68 3.31 -25.47
N GLY A 853 64.05 2.37 -24.75
CA GLY A 853 63.56 2.57 -23.37
C GLY A 853 62.50 3.69 -23.25
N ASP A 854 61.31 3.52 -22.69
CA ASP A 854 61.04 2.83 -21.43
C ASP A 854 59.51 2.76 -21.16
N ARG A 855 59.11 1.89 -20.22
CA ARG A 855 57.85 1.94 -19.43
C ARG A 855 58.01 3.02 -18.32
N PRO A 856 56.95 3.51 -17.65
CA PRO A 856 55.74 2.83 -17.15
C PRO A 856 54.48 2.99 -18.01
#